data_AF-A0A8T5M7G9-F1
#
_entry.id   AF-A0A8T5M7G9-F1
#
_cell.length_a   1.000
_cell.length_b   1.000
_cell.length_c   1.000
_cell.angle_alpha   90.00
_cell.angle_beta   90.00
_cell.angle_gamma   90.00
#
_symmetry.space_group_name_H-M   'P 1'
#
loop_
_entity.id
_entity.type
_entity.pdbx_description
1 polymer ?
#
loop_
_entity_poly.entity_id
_entity_poly.type
_entity_poly.pdbx_seq_one_letter_code
_entity_poly.pdbx_strand_id
1 'polypeptide(L)'
;MIKHSRKQIRSVRFCLLSAEQIKKLSAVKVVTPELYDIDGFPVDGGLMDLRLGAIDPGVRCRTCGKRVKECPGHSGSIELARPILHIKYIPLIELCLRSFCPYCGKLALSKEKQKGLSPAKKAKKARDAKKCPHCNENINRVKLEKPTSFFVDKKRLNPIEIRERLVNIPDEELRRIGINTHSARPERAVISLLLVPSVTVRPSITLDTGERSEDDLTHKLSDIIRANQRLWENLNAGAPEVIIEDLWDLLQYHVTTFFDNNVTRIPPARHRSGQPLKTITERIKGKEGRIRHNLAGKRVNYSARSVISPDPYLRINEIGVPQQIAEVITVAESVTSTNIEEIKNLIRNGTAYPGVNNVIRIDGRRKRITEDLKEEIVAEIQPGYKVERHLRDGDIVLFNRHPTLHKQGLMAHYVKVLPGRTFRLNPAAAAPYNADFDGDEMNIHSPQNEEALSEAKVLLDINNNIISSKNNTNLVGTIADAVTGAYLLGKDTVEKSEADQLLFSLNIINNVKKKEVSGIDVFSQVIPKGSNISIPGTINGSNTFGAEDGEMVKLIDKEFGREIAVDSISKAFTLGTVYLSRKGYTLSLHELDVHEKVKEITKEIIAKAEKKTLEVIEDYEADRLESMPGKTMEETRETKIMQILNSVRTDVSDVVKSHFPAEGSINKMIKSGSGGSMLNVTQMGCCVGQQSLWNKRISFGYSDRTLAFFKKNDLKPEARGFIKSSFLKGLKPSEFFFGAITGRDALMDTALRTPKSGYLYRRLVSALQDLKVEYDGTVRDASENIVQFSYGEDGKDVAKLHLKDDKISPGEAVGVITAQSFGEASTQMVLRTFHMAGVAQMQVTLGLPRLIEILDARKQPSTPMMEIYLDRENNNEKNARVIAEKIKEVKLKEILSEINIDFGNNKIEIELDSKALKGAHIGPQKVADKLTDKKFKATLSGMRIVIALPEHGFKEMYKLKEKLKEIVVSGIKGVPQVVVSKKDREYVILTSGSNLMETLEVKGINRDKVFSNDIHDVKEILGIEAARQTIINEIKNVIETQGLDINKRHLTLVADAMTSSGTVKGVTRMGIITDKASILARATFETPDKQFVNATIKGSEDELKSVIENILLNQPIPVGTGLPGLLVKVTGPLVRKDEGKKS
;
A
#
# COMPACT_ATOMS: atom_id res chain seq x y z
N MET A 1 -13.62 49.10 5.31
CA MET A 1 -13.42 47.65 5.06
C MET A 1 -11.93 47.36 4.99
N ILE A 2 -11.34 46.76 6.03
CA ILE A 2 -9.96 46.26 5.95
C ILE A 2 -10.02 45.08 4.98
N LYS A 3 -9.55 45.25 3.74
CA LYS A 3 -9.37 44.15 2.79
C LYS A 3 -8.36 43.18 3.39
N HIS A 4 -8.83 42.12 4.05
CA HIS A 4 -7.98 41.00 4.39
C HIS A 4 -7.45 40.41 3.08
N SER A 5 -6.20 40.71 2.74
CA SER A 5 -5.54 40.08 1.60
C SER A 5 -5.29 38.62 1.96
N ARG A 6 -6.12 37.71 1.44
CA ARG A 6 -5.82 36.28 1.49
C ARG A 6 -4.66 36.02 0.53
N LYS A 7 -3.56 35.47 1.04
CA LYS A 7 -2.39 35.07 0.25
C LYS A 7 -2.21 33.56 0.35
N GLN A 8 -1.85 32.93 -0.76
CA GLN A 8 -1.45 31.53 -0.79
C GLN A 8 0.03 31.40 -0.41
N ILE A 9 0.38 30.35 0.34
CA ILE A 9 1.78 30.05 0.66
C ILE A 9 2.41 29.48 -0.61
N ARG A 10 3.47 30.12 -1.12
CA ARG A 10 4.21 29.66 -2.30
C ARG A 10 5.27 28.62 -1.97
N SER A 11 5.95 28.77 -0.84
CA SER A 11 7.03 27.87 -0.44
C SER A 11 7.22 27.82 1.07
N VAL A 12 7.87 26.75 1.55
CA VAL A 12 8.21 26.54 2.96
C VAL A 12 9.71 26.30 3.11
N ARG A 13 10.38 27.11 3.92
CA ARG A 13 11.81 26.99 4.22
C ARG A 13 12.04 26.38 5.60
N PHE A 14 12.89 25.36 5.66
CA PHE A 14 13.28 24.70 6.90
C PHE A 14 14.55 25.33 7.49
N CYS A 15 14.52 25.73 8.76
CA CYS A 15 15.66 26.32 9.46
C CYS A 15 15.72 25.91 10.93
N LEU A 16 16.94 25.93 11.48
CA LEU A 16 17.20 25.79 12.90
C LEU A 16 17.26 27.19 13.52
N LEU A 17 16.37 27.44 14.48
CA LEU A 17 16.25 28.73 15.15
C LEU A 17 17.48 29.04 15.99
N SER A 18 17.96 30.28 15.89
CA SER A 18 18.98 30.83 16.79
C SER A 18 18.36 31.33 18.10
N ALA A 19 19.17 31.47 19.15
CA ALA A 19 18.71 32.02 20.43
C ALA A 19 18.12 33.44 20.28
N GLU A 20 18.69 34.28 19.40
CA GLU A 20 18.16 35.61 19.11
C GLU A 20 16.77 35.56 18.44
N GLN A 21 16.56 34.62 17.51
CA GLN A 21 15.26 34.43 16.88
C GLN A 21 14.22 33.91 17.88
N ILE A 22 14.60 32.97 18.74
CA ILE A 22 13.72 32.48 19.82
C ILE A 22 13.34 33.63 20.75
N LYS A 23 14.29 34.50 21.12
CA LYS A 23 14.02 35.69 21.95
C LYS A 23 13.05 36.67 21.28
N LYS A 24 13.15 36.85 19.95
CA LYS A 24 12.20 37.69 19.18
C LYS A 24 10.80 37.09 19.06
N LEU A 25 10.69 35.76 19.03
CA LEU A 25 9.40 35.05 18.95
C LEU A 25 8.72 34.92 20.32
N SER A 26 9.50 34.96 21.40
CA SER A 26 9.04 34.76 22.76
C SER A 26 8.25 35.96 23.28
N ALA A 27 7.01 35.72 23.70
CA ALA A 27 6.17 36.72 24.35
C ALA A 27 6.45 36.83 25.87
N VAL A 28 6.98 35.77 26.48
CA VAL A 28 7.26 35.71 27.92
C VAL A 28 8.46 34.82 28.23
N LYS A 29 9.29 35.26 29.18
CA LYS A 29 10.34 34.45 29.79
C LYS A 29 9.72 33.62 30.91
N VAL A 30 9.73 32.30 30.76
CA VAL A 30 9.20 31.38 31.76
C VAL A 30 10.29 31.07 32.79
N VAL A 31 10.01 31.33 34.06
CA VAL A 31 10.98 31.23 35.15
C VAL A 31 10.53 30.32 36.28
N THR A 32 9.22 30.18 36.53
CA THR A 32 8.68 29.36 37.62
C THR A 32 8.06 28.06 37.09
N PRO A 33 8.19 26.93 37.83
CA PRO A 33 7.55 25.66 37.47
C PRO A 33 6.10 25.58 37.97
N GLU A 34 5.69 26.49 38.85
CA GLU A 34 4.32 26.60 39.36
C GLU A 34 3.36 26.99 38.25
N LEU A 35 2.22 26.31 38.18
CA LEU A 35 1.24 26.50 37.11
C LEU A 35 0.16 27.50 37.53
N TYR A 36 -0.36 27.36 38.75
CA TYR A 36 -1.46 28.13 39.30
C TYR A 36 -1.14 28.59 40.73
N ASP A 37 -1.69 29.73 41.13
CA ASP A 37 -1.64 30.23 42.49
C ASP A 37 -2.71 29.56 43.39
N ILE A 38 -2.78 29.99 44.65
CA ILE A 38 -3.70 29.46 45.67
C ILE A 38 -5.16 29.70 45.27
N ASP A 39 -5.43 30.77 44.51
CA ASP A 39 -6.76 31.16 44.04
C ASP A 39 -7.14 30.45 42.72
N GLY A 40 -6.26 29.61 42.18
CA GLY A 40 -6.47 28.85 40.95
C GLY A 40 -6.23 29.66 39.67
N PHE A 41 -5.67 30.87 39.76
CA PHE A 41 -5.27 31.67 38.61
C PHE A 41 -3.87 31.28 38.12
N PRO A 42 -3.61 31.35 36.81
CA PRO A 42 -2.28 31.04 36.29
C PRO A 42 -1.20 32.01 36.81
N VAL A 43 -0.07 31.46 37.24
CA VAL A 43 1.06 32.27 37.76
C VAL A 43 1.73 33.05 36.63
N ASP A 44 1.92 34.35 36.84
CA ASP A 44 2.68 35.21 35.93
C ASP A 44 4.15 34.77 35.86
N GLY A 45 4.68 34.56 34.64
CA GLY A 45 6.02 33.99 34.44
C GLY A 45 6.10 32.46 34.61
N GLY A 46 4.97 31.79 34.87
CA GLY A 46 4.82 30.35 34.88
C GLY A 46 4.50 29.74 33.51
N LEU A 47 4.31 28.41 33.47
CA LEU A 47 4.00 27.70 32.23
C LEU A 47 2.57 27.94 31.70
N MET A 48 1.67 28.48 32.52
CA MET A 48 0.28 28.79 32.15
C MET A 48 0.01 30.30 32.03
N ASP A 49 1.06 31.11 31.89
CA ASP A 49 0.91 32.56 31.73
C ASP A 49 -0.03 32.93 30.57
N LEU A 50 -0.99 33.82 30.83
CA LEU A 50 -2.02 34.26 29.88
C LEU A 50 -1.47 35.01 28.65
N ARG A 51 -0.19 35.41 28.69
CA ARG A 51 0.54 35.91 27.52
C ARG A 51 0.85 34.81 26.50
N LEU A 52 0.92 33.55 26.91
CA LEU A 52 1.13 32.40 26.03
C LEU A 52 -0.15 31.99 25.28
N GLY A 53 -1.31 32.44 25.73
CA GLY A 53 -2.61 32.19 25.11
C GLY A 53 -3.75 32.20 26.12
N ALA A 54 -4.98 32.10 25.63
CA ALA A 54 -6.15 31.93 26.48
C ALA A 54 -6.30 30.45 26.85
N ILE A 55 -6.54 30.17 28.14
CA ILE A 55 -6.68 28.81 28.69
C ILE A 55 -8.16 28.46 28.82
N ASP A 56 -8.92 29.34 29.49
CA ASP A 56 -10.34 29.13 29.77
C ASP A 56 -11.24 30.01 28.89
N PRO A 57 -12.47 29.56 28.53
CA PRO A 57 -13.39 30.32 27.67
C PRO A 57 -13.74 31.73 28.18
N GLY A 58 -13.73 31.93 29.50
CA GLY A 58 -13.97 33.22 30.15
C GLY A 58 -12.77 34.16 30.15
N VAL A 59 -11.58 33.67 29.83
CA VAL A 59 -10.32 34.43 29.90
C VAL A 59 -9.86 34.83 28.51
N ARG A 60 -9.34 36.06 28.39
CA ARG A 60 -8.76 36.57 27.14
C ARG A 60 -7.24 36.52 27.22
N CYS A 61 -6.62 36.27 26.06
CA CYS A 61 -5.16 36.30 25.97
C CYS A 61 -4.64 37.73 26.21
N ARG A 62 -3.64 37.89 27.09
CA ARG A 62 -3.03 39.20 27.39
C ARG A 62 -2.21 39.76 26.22
N THR A 63 -1.83 38.93 25.25
CA THR A 63 -1.01 39.34 24.09
C THR A 63 -1.84 39.78 22.90
N CYS A 64 -2.89 39.04 22.52
CA CYS A 64 -3.72 39.36 21.35
C CYS A 64 -5.17 39.75 21.64
N GLY A 65 -5.62 39.68 22.91
CA GLY A 65 -6.98 40.06 23.32
C GLY A 65 -8.09 39.09 22.88
N LYS A 66 -7.75 38.01 22.15
CA LYS A 66 -8.69 37.03 21.61
C LYS A 66 -9.05 35.94 22.63
N ARG A 67 -10.19 35.27 22.40
CA ARG A 67 -10.66 34.11 23.17
C ARG A 67 -9.98 32.81 22.71
N VAL A 68 -10.16 31.72 23.47
CA VAL A 68 -9.51 30.40 23.26
C VAL A 68 -9.56 29.90 21.81
N LYS A 69 -10.71 29.99 21.13
CA LYS A 69 -10.87 29.48 19.74
C LYS A 69 -10.28 30.38 18.66
N GLU A 70 -10.06 31.65 18.97
CA GLU A 70 -9.61 32.66 17.99
C GLU A 70 -8.12 33.00 18.15
N CYS A 71 -7.57 32.79 19.35
CA CYS A 71 -6.18 33.01 19.67
C CYS A 71 -5.31 31.89 19.05
N PRO A 72 -4.31 32.21 18.22
CA PRO A 72 -3.38 31.19 17.70
C PRO A 72 -2.45 30.64 18.81
N GLY A 73 -2.29 31.37 19.91
CA GLY A 73 -1.29 31.13 20.94
C GLY A 73 0.05 31.82 20.62
N HIS A 74 0.82 32.08 21.66
CA HIS A 74 2.12 32.75 21.57
C HIS A 74 3.18 31.92 22.30
N SER A 75 4.39 31.84 21.73
CA SER A 75 5.47 31.06 22.32
C SER A 75 6.15 31.80 23.47
N GLY A 76 6.74 31.04 24.39
CA GLY A 76 7.62 31.56 25.44
C GLY A 76 9.04 31.07 25.26
N SER A 77 9.90 31.37 26.23
CA SER A 77 11.29 30.90 26.24
C SER A 77 11.80 30.62 27.65
N ILE A 78 12.60 29.57 27.80
CA ILE A 78 13.35 29.24 29.02
C ILE A 78 14.83 29.44 28.74
N GLU A 79 15.50 30.23 29.59
CA GLU A 79 16.94 30.44 29.54
C GLU A 79 17.64 29.36 30.36
N LEU A 80 18.52 28.58 29.73
CA LEU A 80 19.19 27.46 30.37
C LEU A 80 20.44 27.95 31.12
N ALA A 81 20.66 27.48 32.34
CA ALA A 81 21.81 27.83 33.16
C ALA A 81 23.14 27.40 32.53
N ARG A 82 23.13 26.26 31.82
CA ARG A 82 24.23 25.77 30.99
C ARG A 82 23.68 25.29 29.63
N PRO A 83 24.45 25.42 28.54
CA PRO A 83 24.02 24.97 27.22
C PRO A 83 23.95 23.44 27.13
N ILE A 84 23.07 22.92 26.27
CA ILE A 84 22.85 21.48 26.09
C ILE A 84 22.83 21.10 24.61
N LEU A 85 22.98 19.83 24.29
CA LEU A 85 23.02 19.35 22.91
C LEU A 85 21.63 18.91 22.44
N HIS A 86 21.20 19.37 21.27
CA HIS A 86 19.97 18.91 20.66
C HIS A 86 20.12 17.48 20.09
N ILE A 87 19.39 16.50 20.65
CA ILE A 87 19.49 15.07 20.32
C ILE A 87 19.42 14.76 18.81
N LYS A 88 18.51 15.39 18.08
CA LYS A 88 18.33 15.17 16.63
C LYS A 88 19.46 15.70 15.75
N TYR A 89 20.23 16.68 16.23
CA TYR A 89 21.34 17.29 15.49
C TYR A 89 22.71 16.76 15.94
N ILE A 90 22.77 15.76 16.83
CA ILE A 90 24.03 15.07 17.20
C ILE A 90 24.81 14.58 15.97
N PRO A 91 24.20 13.99 14.93
CA PRO A 91 24.95 13.59 13.73
C PRO A 91 25.61 14.76 12.98
N LEU A 92 25.01 15.97 13.04
CA LEU A 92 25.59 17.19 12.48
C LEU A 92 26.81 17.65 13.29
N ILE A 93 26.68 17.65 14.62
CA ILE A 93 27.75 17.99 15.55
C ILE A 93 28.92 17.02 15.40
N GLU A 94 28.65 15.71 15.41
CA GLU A 94 29.65 14.65 15.19
C GLU A 94 30.38 14.84 13.85
N LEU A 95 29.62 15.16 12.79
CA LEU A 95 30.19 15.40 11.49
C LEU A 95 31.16 16.60 11.51
N CYS A 96 30.77 17.71 12.14
CA CYS A 96 31.61 18.91 12.21
C CYS A 96 32.86 18.68 13.07
N LEU A 97 32.69 18.13 14.27
CA LEU A 97 33.80 17.87 15.21
C LEU A 97 34.86 16.90 14.65
N ARG A 98 34.48 15.98 13.75
CA ARG A 98 35.43 15.06 13.10
C ARG A 98 36.01 15.58 11.78
N SER A 99 35.33 16.49 11.09
CA SER A 99 35.74 16.91 9.74
C SER A 99 36.59 18.18 9.75
N PHE A 100 36.46 19.02 10.77
CA PHE A 100 37.21 20.28 10.88
C PHE A 100 38.30 20.20 11.93
N CYS A 101 39.39 20.95 11.70
CA CYS A 101 40.45 21.10 12.68
C CYS A 101 39.98 21.97 13.86
N PRO A 102 40.17 21.55 15.12
CA PRO A 102 39.72 22.32 16.28
C PRO A 102 40.49 23.64 16.47
N TYR A 103 41.71 23.75 15.93
CA TYR A 103 42.58 24.92 16.10
C TYR A 103 42.35 25.98 15.01
N CYS A 104 42.33 25.57 13.73
CA CYS A 104 42.21 26.51 12.61
C CYS A 104 40.82 26.58 11.97
N GLY A 105 39.86 25.74 12.39
CA GLY A 105 38.48 25.72 11.86
C GLY A 105 38.34 25.25 10.41
N LYS A 106 39.45 25.00 9.70
CA LYS A 106 39.45 24.57 8.28
C LYS A 106 39.18 23.07 8.15
N LEU A 107 38.63 22.67 7.00
CA LEU A 107 38.38 21.27 6.69
C LEU A 107 39.69 20.48 6.72
N ALA A 108 39.69 19.32 7.38
CA ALA A 108 40.85 18.44 7.50
C ALA A 108 41.18 17.67 6.21
N LEU A 109 41.08 18.33 5.05
CA LEU A 109 41.33 17.78 3.73
C LEU A 109 41.94 18.86 2.83
N SER A 110 43.05 18.57 2.14
CA SER A 110 43.70 19.53 1.25
C SER A 110 42.81 19.90 0.05
N LYS A 111 42.94 21.13 -0.46
CA LYS A 111 42.13 21.65 -1.58
C LYS A 111 42.26 20.80 -2.85
N GLU A 112 43.40 20.18 -3.10
CA GLU A 112 43.63 19.28 -4.25
C GLU A 112 42.81 18.00 -4.14
N LYS A 113 42.82 17.36 -2.96
CA LYS A 113 42.06 16.13 -2.69
C LYS A 113 40.55 16.36 -2.63
N GLN A 114 40.10 17.62 -2.65
CA GLN A 114 38.68 17.99 -2.70
C GLN A 114 38.10 18.04 -4.12
N LYS A 115 38.93 18.23 -5.17
CA LYS A 115 38.44 18.35 -6.55
C LYS A 115 37.73 17.06 -7.00
N GLY A 116 36.56 17.19 -7.63
CA GLY A 116 35.77 16.06 -8.13
C GLY A 116 34.98 15.24 -7.09
N LEU A 117 35.01 15.60 -5.80
CA LEU A 117 34.24 14.89 -4.75
C LEU A 117 32.92 15.59 -4.43
N SER A 118 31.86 14.82 -4.17
CA SER A 118 30.61 15.35 -3.63
C SER A 118 30.77 15.80 -2.17
N PRO A 119 29.95 16.75 -1.66
CA PRO A 119 30.08 17.27 -0.29
C PRO A 119 30.07 16.18 0.79
N ALA A 120 29.22 15.17 0.64
CA ALA A 120 29.18 14.01 1.55
C ALA A 120 30.45 13.15 1.49
N LYS A 121 31.05 12.97 0.30
CA LYS A 121 32.32 12.24 0.14
C LYS A 121 33.51 13.03 0.71
N LYS A 122 33.50 14.37 0.58
CA LYS A 122 34.51 15.26 1.21
C LYS A 122 34.48 15.11 2.72
N ALA A 123 33.29 15.24 3.32
CA ALA A 123 33.05 15.01 4.73
C ALA A 123 33.54 13.63 5.19
N LYS A 124 33.22 12.56 4.46
CA LYS A 124 33.64 11.20 4.82
C LYS A 124 35.17 11.05 4.84
N LYS A 125 35.88 11.58 3.84
CA LYS A 125 37.35 11.52 3.79
C LYS A 125 38.03 12.39 4.84
N ALA A 126 37.43 13.52 5.22
CA ALA A 126 37.97 14.41 6.25
C ALA A 126 37.91 13.79 7.66
N ARG A 127 36.94 12.92 7.95
CA ARG A 127 36.74 12.30 9.27
C ARG A 127 37.92 11.46 9.79
N ASP A 128 38.73 10.92 8.89
CA ASP A 128 39.82 10.00 9.22
C ASP A 128 41.20 10.67 9.18
N ALA A 129 41.25 12.00 9.02
CA ALA A 129 42.49 12.75 8.98
C ALA A 129 43.13 12.84 10.38
N LYS A 130 44.39 12.40 10.49
CA LYS A 130 45.18 12.46 11.74
C LYS A 130 45.96 13.76 11.94
N LYS A 131 46.26 14.46 10.85
CA LYS A 131 47.05 15.70 10.84
C LYS A 131 46.37 16.75 9.97
N CYS A 132 46.31 17.99 10.44
CA CYS A 132 45.71 19.08 9.68
C CYS A 132 46.62 19.51 8.51
N PRO A 133 46.13 19.55 7.26
CA PRO A 133 46.91 20.00 6.12
C PRO A 133 47.12 21.53 6.06
N HIS A 134 46.55 22.29 7.00
CA HIS A 134 46.59 23.76 7.00
C HIS A 134 47.44 24.34 8.13
N CYS A 135 47.30 23.86 9.36
CA CYS A 135 48.08 24.31 10.51
C CYS A 135 49.11 23.28 10.99
N ASN A 136 49.25 22.13 10.32
CA ASN A 136 50.15 21.03 10.68
C ASN A 136 49.95 20.41 12.08
N GLU A 137 48.92 20.83 12.82
CA GLU A 137 48.60 20.29 14.14
C GLU A 137 47.98 18.89 14.06
N ASN A 138 48.21 18.07 15.08
CA ASN A 138 47.61 16.74 15.19
C ASN A 138 46.13 16.86 15.57
N ILE A 139 45.27 16.12 14.85
CA ILE A 139 43.83 16.10 15.11
C ILE A 139 43.51 14.87 15.95
N ASN A 140 43.14 15.11 17.21
CA ASN A 140 42.75 14.03 18.12
C ASN A 140 41.37 13.48 17.73
N ARG A 141 41.23 12.15 17.81
CA ARG A 141 40.02 11.47 17.31
C ARG A 141 38.86 11.61 18.29
N VAL A 142 37.82 12.32 17.87
CA VAL A 142 36.57 12.45 18.64
C VAL A 142 35.75 11.15 18.55
N LYS A 143 35.51 10.48 19.67
CA LYS A 143 34.60 9.33 19.78
C LYS A 143 33.25 9.80 20.31
N LEU A 144 32.16 9.33 19.69
CA LEU A 144 30.79 9.56 20.19
C LEU A 144 30.35 8.32 20.94
N GLU A 145 30.12 8.45 22.24
CA GLU A 145 29.37 7.48 23.00
C GLU A 145 27.89 7.86 22.96
N LYS A 146 27.10 7.06 22.24
CA LYS A 146 25.67 7.32 22.09
C LYS A 146 25.00 7.29 23.47
N PRO A 147 24.17 8.29 23.81
CA PRO A 147 23.43 9.14 22.86
C PRO A 147 24.01 10.55 22.61
N THR A 148 24.73 11.17 23.54
CA THR A 148 25.09 12.62 23.49
C THR A 148 26.53 12.93 23.92
N SER A 149 27.31 11.95 24.38
CA SER A 149 28.61 12.20 25.01
C SER A 149 29.76 12.08 24.02
N PHE A 150 30.57 13.13 23.89
CA PHE A 150 31.75 13.17 23.02
C PHE A 150 33.03 13.08 23.84
N PHE A 151 33.98 12.25 23.41
CA PHE A 151 35.26 12.04 24.08
C PHE A 151 36.45 12.31 23.15
N VAL A 152 37.48 12.95 23.69
CA VAL A 152 38.80 13.14 23.06
C VAL A 152 39.84 12.60 24.03
N ASP A 153 40.59 11.58 23.62
CA ASP A 153 41.66 10.96 24.44
C ASP A 153 41.25 10.62 25.88
N LYS A 154 40.02 10.08 26.04
CA LYS A 154 39.34 9.73 27.31
C LYS A 154 38.81 10.90 28.14
N LYS A 155 39.05 12.16 27.76
CA LYS A 155 38.38 13.34 28.35
C LYS A 155 37.04 13.60 27.66
N ARG A 156 35.98 13.83 28.44
CA ARG A 156 34.65 14.23 27.95
C ARG A 156 34.69 15.69 27.50
N LEU A 157 34.10 15.98 26.34
CA LEU A 157 33.92 17.35 25.85
C LEU A 157 32.62 17.93 26.41
N ASN A 158 32.72 19.12 26.97
CA ASN A 158 31.56 19.85 27.48
C ASN A 158 30.79 20.55 26.35
N PRO A 159 29.45 20.70 26.43
CA PRO A 159 28.67 21.44 25.43
C PRO A 159 29.17 22.86 25.15
N ILE A 160 29.79 23.53 26.13
CA ILE A 160 30.44 24.84 25.97
C ILE A 160 31.65 24.74 25.02
N GLU A 161 32.58 23.83 25.31
CA GLU A 161 33.76 23.58 24.46
C GLU A 161 33.36 23.15 23.05
N ILE A 162 32.29 22.33 22.93
CA ILE A 162 31.73 21.94 21.64
C ILE A 162 31.24 23.17 20.89
N ARG A 163 30.49 24.06 21.53
CA ARG A 163 29.98 25.29 20.92
C ARG A 163 31.12 26.19 20.44
N GLU A 164 32.15 26.40 21.26
CA GLU A 164 33.32 27.21 20.89
C GLU A 164 34.01 26.67 19.63
N ARG A 165 34.24 25.34 19.57
CA ARG A 165 34.80 24.69 18.38
C ARG A 165 33.93 24.86 17.15
N LEU A 166 32.60 24.83 17.29
CA LEU A 166 31.67 25.00 16.17
C LEU A 166 31.59 26.45 15.69
N VAL A 167 31.66 27.43 16.61
CA VAL A 167 31.67 28.88 16.29
C VAL A 167 32.93 29.26 15.51
N ASN A 168 34.07 28.63 15.81
CA ASN A 168 35.34 28.89 15.12
C ASN A 168 35.39 28.43 13.67
N ILE A 169 34.38 27.70 13.17
CA ILE A 169 34.35 27.20 11.79
C ILE A 169 33.84 28.30 10.85
N PRO A 170 34.61 28.72 9.82
CA PRO A 170 34.15 29.71 8.85
C PRO A 170 33.00 29.19 7.98
N ASP A 171 32.08 30.10 7.61
CA ASP A 171 30.91 29.79 6.78
C ASP A 171 31.26 29.13 5.43
N GLU A 172 32.36 29.56 4.80
CA GLU A 172 32.83 28.98 3.54
C GLU A 172 33.19 27.49 3.65
N GLU A 173 33.77 27.09 4.78
CA GLU A 173 34.19 25.71 5.03
C GLU A 173 32.99 24.80 5.31
N LEU A 174 31.95 25.32 5.99
CA LEU A 174 30.68 24.62 6.20
C LEU A 174 29.94 24.35 4.88
N ARG A 175 29.93 25.33 3.96
CA ARG A 175 29.34 25.16 2.62
C ARG A 175 30.05 24.06 1.83
N ARG A 176 31.36 23.85 2.01
CA ARG A 176 32.12 22.79 1.30
C ARG A 176 31.68 21.37 1.65
N ILE A 177 31.12 21.15 2.83
CA ILE A 177 30.56 19.86 3.26
C ILE A 177 29.04 19.76 3.05
N GLY A 178 28.42 20.78 2.47
CA GLY A 178 27.00 20.79 2.09
C GLY A 178 26.05 21.24 3.20
N ILE A 179 26.55 22.00 4.18
CA ILE A 179 25.73 22.65 5.21
C ILE A 179 25.42 24.07 4.77
N ASN A 180 24.15 24.46 4.82
CA ASN A 180 23.73 25.83 4.58
C ASN A 180 23.81 26.65 5.87
N THR A 181 24.63 27.70 5.86
CA THR A 181 24.95 28.50 7.05
C THR A 181 23.80 29.42 7.48
N HIS A 182 22.91 29.81 6.57
CA HIS A 182 21.74 30.61 6.92
C HIS A 182 20.68 29.76 7.64
N SER A 183 20.45 28.53 7.17
CA SER A 183 19.42 27.65 7.72
C SER A 183 19.88 26.88 8.96
N ALA A 184 21.09 26.32 8.97
CA ALA A 184 21.51 25.34 9.97
C ALA A 184 22.99 25.47 10.36
N ARG A 185 23.36 26.64 10.88
CA ARG A 185 24.70 26.80 11.46
C ARG A 185 24.88 25.87 12.68
N PRO A 186 25.94 25.04 12.74
CA PRO A 186 26.05 23.94 13.71
C PRO A 186 25.99 24.36 15.18
N GLU A 187 26.48 25.55 15.52
CA GLU A 187 26.47 26.06 16.90
C GLU A 187 25.04 26.27 17.43
N ARG A 188 24.05 26.47 16.54
CA ARG A 188 22.64 26.58 16.92
C ARG A 188 22.05 25.26 17.42
N ALA A 189 22.70 24.13 17.13
CA ALA A 189 22.30 22.83 17.67
C ALA A 189 22.66 22.68 19.16
N VAL A 190 23.50 23.58 19.68
CA VAL A 190 23.77 23.73 21.11
C VAL A 190 22.76 24.74 21.68
N ILE A 191 21.77 24.25 22.42
CA ILE A 191 20.64 25.03 22.92
C ILE A 191 21.08 25.78 24.18
N SER A 192 21.03 27.11 24.14
CA SER A 192 21.13 27.98 25.33
C SER A 192 19.78 28.56 25.75
N LEU A 193 18.86 28.72 24.80
CA LEU A 193 17.50 29.22 25.00
C LEU A 193 16.52 28.21 24.40
N LEU A 194 15.66 27.64 25.24
CA LEU A 194 14.65 26.65 24.83
C LEU A 194 13.32 27.35 24.53
N LEU A 195 12.75 27.10 23.35
CA LEU A 195 11.42 27.61 22.99
C LEU A 195 10.33 26.83 23.73
N VAL A 196 9.43 27.54 24.39
CA VAL A 196 8.25 26.98 25.06
C VAL A 196 7.04 27.07 24.13
N PRO A 197 6.39 25.95 23.77
CA PRO A 197 5.15 25.98 23.00
C PRO A 197 4.04 26.75 23.73
N SER A 198 3.16 27.39 22.96
CA SER A 198 1.97 28.07 23.48
C SER A 198 1.04 27.09 24.20
N VAL A 199 0.17 27.61 25.07
CA VAL A 199 -0.85 26.80 25.77
C VAL A 199 -1.82 26.11 24.81
N THR A 200 -2.03 26.67 23.60
CA THR A 200 -2.86 26.06 22.55
C THR A 200 -2.29 24.75 21.99
N VAL A 201 -0.96 24.54 22.07
CA VAL A 201 -0.29 23.30 21.63
C VAL A 201 -0.30 22.22 22.73
N ARG A 202 -0.43 22.65 23.99
CA ARG A 202 -0.41 21.81 25.21
C ARG A 202 -1.64 22.15 26.08
N PRO A 203 -2.86 21.85 25.58
CA PRO A 203 -4.08 22.24 26.26
C PRO A 203 -4.22 21.55 27.62
N SER A 204 -4.79 22.27 28.59
CA SER A 204 -5.25 21.70 29.87
C SER A 204 -6.65 21.13 29.70
N ILE A 205 -6.94 20.01 30.35
CA ILE A 205 -8.28 19.37 30.34
C ILE A 205 -8.81 19.40 31.77
N THR A 206 -9.99 20.00 31.96
CA THR A 206 -10.72 19.88 33.23
C THR A 206 -11.55 18.61 33.19
N LEU A 207 -11.34 17.72 34.17
CA LEU A 207 -12.14 16.51 34.35
C LEU A 207 -13.50 16.87 34.95
N ASP A 208 -14.47 15.96 34.85
CA ASP A 208 -15.81 16.17 35.44
C ASP A 208 -15.77 16.33 36.98
N THR A 209 -14.69 15.85 37.61
CA THR A 209 -14.41 16.06 39.05
C THR A 209 -14.01 17.50 39.39
N GLY A 210 -13.82 18.36 38.39
CA GLY A 210 -13.31 19.73 38.53
C GLY A 210 -11.78 19.82 38.59
N GLU A 211 -11.06 18.69 38.68
CA GLU A 211 -9.60 18.67 38.67
C GLU A 211 -9.03 18.96 37.27
N ARG A 212 -7.92 19.70 37.21
CA ARG A 212 -7.20 19.97 35.97
C ARG A 212 -6.15 18.90 35.71
N SER A 213 -6.21 18.29 34.53
CA SER A 213 -5.20 17.38 34.01
C SER A 213 -4.40 18.08 32.92
N GLU A 214 -3.09 18.16 33.14
CA GLU A 214 -2.18 18.89 32.26
C GLU A 214 -1.54 18.00 31.20
N ASP A 215 -1.18 18.61 30.08
CA ASP A 215 -0.53 17.90 28.98
C ASP A 215 0.88 17.39 29.36
N ASP A 216 1.27 16.22 28.82
CA ASP A 216 2.59 15.60 29.04
C ASP A 216 3.77 16.56 28.77
N LEU A 217 3.65 17.47 27.79
CA LEU A 217 4.69 18.46 27.51
C LEU A 217 4.80 19.49 28.63
N THR A 218 3.70 19.87 29.26
CA THR A 218 3.68 20.79 30.41
C THR A 218 4.39 20.14 31.61
N HIS A 219 4.10 18.87 31.91
CA HIS A 219 4.80 18.13 32.96
C HIS A 219 6.32 18.09 32.71
N LYS A 220 6.72 17.79 31.48
CA LYS A 220 8.15 17.73 31.13
C LYS A 220 8.82 19.10 31.17
N LEU A 221 8.14 20.16 30.75
CA LEU A 221 8.64 21.53 30.85
C LEU A 221 8.81 21.97 32.31
N SER A 222 7.90 21.58 33.21
CA SER A 222 8.04 21.82 34.65
C SER A 222 9.30 21.14 35.19
N ASP A 223 9.55 19.88 34.82
CA ASP A 223 10.78 19.19 35.22
C ASP A 223 12.04 19.89 34.69
N ILE A 224 12.01 20.38 33.44
CA ILE A 224 13.13 21.13 32.86
C ILE A 224 13.40 22.40 33.67
N ILE A 225 12.35 23.17 34.03
CA ILE A 225 12.50 24.40 34.82
C ILE A 225 13.07 24.07 36.20
N ARG A 226 12.55 23.05 36.89
CA ARG A 226 13.05 22.62 38.21
C ARG A 226 14.52 22.19 38.14
N ALA A 227 14.90 21.37 37.15
CA ALA A 227 16.28 20.95 36.97
C ALA A 227 17.20 22.14 36.65
N ASN A 228 16.73 23.09 35.85
CA ASN A 228 17.47 24.29 35.47
C ASN A 228 17.67 25.26 36.64
N GLN A 229 16.63 25.47 37.48
CA GLN A 229 16.73 26.28 38.70
C GLN A 229 17.71 25.66 39.70
N ARG A 230 17.60 24.35 39.96
CA ARG A 230 18.54 23.62 40.84
C ARG A 230 19.99 23.75 40.36
N LEU A 231 20.22 23.59 39.06
CA LEU A 231 21.56 23.77 38.47
C LEU A 231 22.07 25.21 38.67
N TRP A 232 21.21 26.22 38.47
CA TRP A 232 21.57 27.62 38.64
C TRP A 232 21.88 27.99 40.09
N GLU A 233 21.07 27.52 41.05
CA GLU A 233 21.28 27.73 42.48
C GLU A 233 22.60 27.12 42.95
N ASN A 234 22.89 25.86 42.58
CA ASN A 234 24.13 25.18 42.95
C ASN A 234 25.36 25.82 42.30
N LEU A 235 25.22 26.34 41.09
CA LEU A 235 26.30 27.06 40.39
C LEU A 235 26.62 28.38 41.11
N ASN A 236 25.60 29.10 41.57
CA ASN A 236 25.79 30.34 42.34
C ASN A 236 26.27 30.09 43.78
N ALA A 237 25.88 28.96 44.37
CA ALA A 237 26.35 28.53 45.69
C ALA A 237 27.80 28.00 45.68
N GLY A 238 28.44 27.86 44.50
CA GLY A 238 29.81 27.38 44.37
C GLY A 238 29.97 25.89 44.65
N ALA A 239 28.96 25.07 44.28
CA ALA A 239 29.02 23.61 44.47
C ALA A 239 30.19 22.94 43.72
N PRO A 240 30.70 21.78 44.20
CA PRO A 240 31.72 21.00 43.49
C PRO A 240 31.34 20.65 42.04
N GLU A 241 32.34 20.62 41.15
CA GLU A 241 32.15 20.41 39.71
C GLU A 241 31.45 19.09 39.38
N VAL A 242 31.70 18.02 40.14
CA VAL A 242 31.02 16.72 39.98
C VAL A 242 29.49 16.85 40.13
N ILE A 243 29.03 17.61 41.13
CA ILE A 243 27.59 17.83 41.36
C ILE A 243 27.00 18.67 40.22
N ILE A 244 27.75 19.66 39.74
CA ILE A 244 27.32 20.49 38.61
C ILE A 244 27.21 19.64 37.33
N GLU A 245 28.16 18.73 37.08
CA GLU A 245 28.11 17.82 35.93
C GLU A 245 26.91 16.87 36.01
N ASP A 246 26.63 16.28 37.18
CA ASP A 246 25.47 15.41 37.38
C ASP A 246 24.13 16.15 37.16
N LEU A 247 24.01 17.37 37.70
CA LEU A 247 22.82 18.22 37.49
C LEU A 247 22.70 18.68 36.02
N TRP A 248 23.82 18.91 35.35
CA TRP A 248 23.84 19.25 33.93
C TRP A 248 23.40 18.06 33.06
N ASP A 249 23.83 16.84 33.40
CA ASP A 249 23.38 15.62 32.75
C ASP A 249 21.90 15.33 32.99
N LEU A 250 21.40 15.64 34.20
CA LEU A 250 19.97 15.59 34.49
C LEU A 250 19.19 16.57 33.60
N LEU A 251 19.66 17.81 33.43
CA LEU A 251 19.05 18.78 32.52
C LEU A 251 19.08 18.29 31.06
N GLN A 252 20.21 17.74 30.60
CA GLN A 252 20.35 17.14 29.27
C GLN A 252 19.35 15.98 29.08
N TYR A 253 19.14 15.15 30.09
CA TYR A 253 18.15 14.07 30.08
C TYR A 253 16.73 14.61 29.91
N HIS A 254 16.33 15.63 30.69
CA HIS A 254 14.99 16.19 30.62
C HIS A 254 14.71 16.85 29.26
N VAL A 255 15.67 17.58 28.69
CA VAL A 255 15.46 18.16 27.35
C VAL A 255 15.53 17.12 26.24
N THR A 256 16.38 16.10 26.37
CA THR A 256 16.44 15.00 25.39
C THR A 256 15.10 14.27 25.31
N THR A 257 14.55 13.88 26.46
CA THR A 257 13.26 13.19 26.55
C THR A 257 12.10 14.10 26.15
N PHE A 258 12.18 15.43 26.33
CA PHE A 258 11.17 16.37 25.80
C PHE A 258 11.04 16.33 24.27
N PHE A 259 12.15 16.21 23.55
CA PHE A 259 12.13 16.07 22.09
C PHE A 259 11.83 14.64 21.63
N ASP A 260 12.44 13.64 22.26
CA ASP A 260 12.27 12.23 21.89
C ASP A 260 12.42 11.31 23.12
N ASN A 261 11.32 10.66 23.52
CA ASN A 261 11.31 9.74 24.65
C ASN A 261 11.80 8.32 24.30
N ASN A 262 11.95 7.98 23.00
CA ASN A 262 12.31 6.62 22.54
C ASN A 262 13.80 6.50 22.17
N VAL A 263 14.66 7.28 22.81
CA VAL A 263 16.10 7.26 22.54
C VAL A 263 16.73 6.02 23.18
N THR A 264 17.47 5.25 22.39
CA THR A 264 18.18 4.06 22.87
C THR A 264 19.19 4.43 23.96
N ARG A 265 19.30 3.61 25.01
CA ARG A 265 20.20 3.80 26.18
C ARG A 265 19.81 4.93 27.14
N ILE A 266 18.67 5.58 26.92
CA ILE A 266 18.08 6.52 27.89
C ILE A 266 16.81 5.87 28.43
N PRO A 267 16.59 5.85 29.76
CA PRO A 267 15.32 5.39 30.31
C PRO A 267 14.18 6.33 29.86
N PRO A 268 13.03 5.81 29.41
CA PRO A 268 11.92 6.67 28.99
C PRO A 268 11.34 7.40 30.20
N ALA A 269 11.05 8.69 30.03
CA ALA A 269 10.33 9.49 31.02
C ALA A 269 8.88 8.99 31.13
N ARG A 270 8.43 8.78 32.36
CA ARG A 270 7.12 8.20 32.69
C ARG A 270 6.37 9.08 33.68
N HIS A 271 5.05 9.02 33.64
CA HIS A 271 4.17 9.47 34.70
C HIS A 271 4.42 8.71 36.00
N ARG A 272 3.89 9.22 37.12
CA ARG A 272 3.89 8.51 38.42
C ARG A 272 3.17 7.16 38.34
N SER A 273 2.21 7.02 37.41
CA SER A 273 1.52 5.76 37.10
C SER A 273 2.36 4.74 36.32
N GLY A 274 3.56 5.11 35.87
CA GLY A 274 4.44 4.26 35.04
C GLY A 274 4.19 4.36 33.54
N GLN A 275 3.16 5.08 33.07
CA GLN A 275 2.91 5.28 31.65
C GLN A 275 3.97 6.21 31.01
N PRO A 276 4.56 5.88 29.84
CA PRO A 276 5.51 6.78 29.17
C PRO A 276 4.83 8.06 28.67
N LEU A 277 5.51 9.20 28.84
CA LEU A 277 5.05 10.50 28.37
C LEU A 277 5.08 10.59 26.84
N LYS A 278 4.05 11.20 26.23
CA LYS A 278 3.98 11.47 24.79
C LYS A 278 4.62 12.81 24.43
N THR A 279 5.80 12.72 23.84
CA THR A 279 6.72 13.84 23.56
C THR A 279 6.65 14.30 22.11
N ILE A 280 7.40 15.34 21.72
CA ILE A 280 7.26 16.00 20.40
C ILE A 280 7.40 15.00 19.24
N THR A 281 8.44 14.16 19.26
CA THR A 281 8.70 13.20 18.18
C THR A 281 7.56 12.19 18.03
N GLU A 282 6.99 11.70 19.14
CA GLU A 282 5.89 10.73 19.15
C GLU A 282 4.58 11.35 18.66
N ARG A 283 4.34 12.63 18.97
CA ARG A 283 3.18 13.38 18.46
C ARG A 283 3.24 13.57 16.94
N ILE A 284 4.44 13.64 16.34
CA ILE A 284 4.59 13.85 14.90
C ILE A 284 4.62 12.52 14.13
N LYS A 285 5.26 11.48 14.69
CA LYS A 285 5.48 10.19 14.02
C LYS A 285 4.28 9.24 14.12
N GLY A 286 4.28 8.24 13.24
CA GLY A 286 3.38 7.10 13.32
C GLY A 286 2.05 7.31 12.62
N LYS A 287 1.13 6.35 12.81
CA LYS A 287 -0.23 6.39 12.23
C LYS A 287 -1.11 7.42 12.94
N GLU A 288 -1.05 7.45 14.27
CA GLU A 288 -1.75 8.40 15.14
C GLU A 288 -1.04 9.76 15.27
N GLY A 289 0.10 9.93 14.60
CA GLY A 289 0.86 11.19 14.60
C GLY A 289 0.13 12.30 13.84
N ARG A 290 0.41 13.57 14.19
CA ARG A 290 -0.24 14.76 13.61
C ARG A 290 -0.24 14.78 12.08
N ILE A 291 0.89 14.45 11.45
CA ILE A 291 1.03 14.51 9.98
C ILE A 291 0.08 13.54 9.28
N ARG A 292 -0.12 12.32 9.82
CA ARG A 292 -0.97 11.32 9.19
C ARG A 292 -2.42 11.37 9.64
N HIS A 293 -2.65 11.45 10.96
CA HIS A 293 -4.00 11.31 11.52
C HIS A 293 -4.84 12.60 11.46
N ASN A 294 -4.19 13.77 11.48
CA ASN A 294 -4.91 15.06 11.54
C ASN A 294 -4.73 15.93 10.31
N LEU A 295 -3.60 15.82 9.60
CA LEU A 295 -3.35 16.60 8.39
C LEU A 295 -3.70 15.83 7.12
N ALA A 296 -3.10 14.64 6.90
CA ALA A 296 -3.37 13.84 5.71
C ALA A 296 -4.76 13.18 5.74
N GLY A 297 -5.15 12.59 6.88
CA GLY A 297 -6.53 12.23 7.20
C GLY A 297 -7.08 13.18 8.26
N LYS A 298 -8.39 13.38 8.30
CA LYS A 298 -9.07 14.11 9.38
C LYS A 298 -10.51 13.62 9.53
N ARG A 299 -11.07 13.76 10.72
CA ARG A 299 -12.53 13.61 10.90
C ARG A 299 -13.21 14.83 10.28
N VAL A 300 -14.31 14.59 9.60
CA VAL A 300 -15.09 15.62 8.90
C VAL A 300 -16.48 15.74 9.51
N ASN A 301 -17.07 16.93 9.39
CA ASN A 301 -18.48 17.17 9.72
C ASN A 301 -19.35 16.87 8.49
N TYR A 302 -20.68 17.00 8.64
CA TYR A 302 -21.65 16.80 7.56
C TYR A 302 -21.57 15.41 6.94
N SER A 303 -21.35 14.41 7.79
CA SER A 303 -21.27 13.00 7.42
C SER A 303 -22.08 12.14 8.38
N ALA A 304 -22.65 11.05 7.87
CA ALA A 304 -23.30 10.02 8.68
C ALA A 304 -22.83 8.63 8.25
N ARG A 305 -23.05 7.66 9.14
CA ARG A 305 -22.75 6.25 8.92
C ARG A 305 -23.94 5.43 9.39
N SER A 306 -24.35 4.47 8.60
CA SER A 306 -25.41 3.51 8.94
C SER A 306 -25.22 2.21 8.17
N VAL A 307 -25.92 1.17 8.60
CA VAL A 307 -25.99 -0.13 7.94
C VAL A 307 -26.69 0.03 6.58
N ILE A 308 -26.24 -0.71 5.58
CA ILE A 308 -26.86 -0.74 4.25
C ILE A 308 -27.88 -1.87 4.11
N SER A 309 -28.92 -1.65 3.30
CA SER A 309 -29.91 -2.66 2.92
C SER A 309 -30.22 -2.56 1.42
N PRO A 310 -30.52 -3.68 0.75
CA PRO A 310 -30.84 -3.67 -0.68
C PRO A 310 -32.22 -3.08 -0.93
N ASP A 311 -32.36 -2.27 -1.98
CA ASP A 311 -33.65 -1.79 -2.48
C ASP A 311 -33.65 -1.74 -4.02
N PRO A 312 -34.26 -2.74 -4.70
CA PRO A 312 -34.20 -2.87 -6.15
C PRO A 312 -35.05 -1.84 -6.91
N TYR A 313 -35.91 -1.08 -6.20
CA TYR A 313 -36.78 -0.07 -6.80
C TYR A 313 -36.13 1.32 -6.89
N LEU A 314 -34.99 1.51 -6.20
CA LEU A 314 -34.19 2.72 -6.34
C LEU A 314 -33.47 2.74 -7.68
N ARG A 315 -33.26 3.93 -8.24
CA ARG A 315 -32.36 4.06 -9.38
C ARG A 315 -30.92 3.72 -8.97
N ILE A 316 -30.10 3.33 -9.93
CA ILE A 316 -28.69 2.97 -9.69
C ILE A 316 -27.90 4.13 -9.07
N ASN A 317 -28.26 5.37 -9.42
CA ASN A 317 -27.67 6.60 -8.90
C ASN A 317 -28.42 7.22 -7.71
N GLU A 318 -29.42 6.53 -7.16
CA GLU A 318 -30.15 6.98 -5.97
C GLU A 318 -29.69 6.21 -4.72
N ILE A 319 -29.71 6.91 -3.59
CA ILE A 319 -29.49 6.32 -2.28
C ILE A 319 -30.63 6.70 -1.32
N GLY A 320 -31.20 5.68 -0.69
CA GLY A 320 -32.18 5.85 0.37
C GLY A 320 -31.53 6.35 1.65
N VAL A 321 -31.89 7.55 2.11
CA VAL A 321 -31.40 8.13 3.37
C VAL A 321 -32.52 8.16 4.41
N PRO A 322 -32.29 7.67 5.64
CA PRO A 322 -33.25 7.79 6.73
C PRO A 322 -33.61 9.24 7.05
N GLN A 323 -34.89 9.51 7.28
CA GLN A 323 -35.37 10.84 7.67
C GLN A 323 -34.62 11.43 8.88
N GLN A 324 -34.31 10.61 9.90
CA GLN A 324 -33.52 11.03 11.07
C GLN A 324 -32.13 11.57 10.71
N ILE A 325 -31.51 11.01 9.67
CA ILE A 325 -30.20 11.46 9.18
C ILE A 325 -30.37 12.73 8.34
N ALA A 326 -31.43 12.81 7.53
CA ALA A 326 -31.75 13.97 6.70
C ALA A 326 -32.05 15.25 7.50
N GLU A 327 -32.64 15.11 8.70
CA GLU A 327 -32.90 16.22 9.64
C GLU A 327 -31.62 16.78 10.29
N VAL A 328 -30.59 15.94 10.44
CA VAL A 328 -29.33 16.30 11.09
C VAL A 328 -28.29 16.82 10.09
N ILE A 329 -28.14 16.14 8.95
CA ILE A 329 -27.23 16.56 7.89
C ILE A 329 -27.86 17.73 7.15
N THR A 330 -27.13 18.83 7.05
CA THR A 330 -27.58 20.04 6.39
C THR A 330 -26.76 20.33 5.14
N VAL A 331 -27.41 20.99 4.19
CA VAL A 331 -26.81 21.53 2.97
C VAL A 331 -26.81 23.06 3.09
N ALA A 332 -25.63 23.67 2.93
CA ALA A 332 -25.48 25.12 2.98
C ALA A 332 -25.87 25.75 1.62
N GLU A 333 -27.10 26.24 1.52
CA GLU A 333 -27.62 26.90 0.32
C GLU A 333 -27.49 28.43 0.42
N SER A 334 -27.07 29.08 -0.68
CA SER A 334 -26.98 30.54 -0.71
C SER A 334 -28.32 31.15 -1.13
N VAL A 335 -28.78 32.16 -0.40
CA VAL A 335 -30.02 32.88 -0.71
C VAL A 335 -29.77 33.77 -1.92
N THR A 336 -30.57 33.57 -2.95
CA THR A 336 -30.61 34.33 -4.20
C THR A 336 -31.98 34.97 -4.37
N SER A 337 -32.13 35.82 -5.38
CA SER A 337 -33.44 36.38 -5.73
C SER A 337 -34.44 35.31 -6.19
N THR A 338 -33.98 34.13 -6.63
CA THR A 338 -34.85 33.08 -7.17
C THR A 338 -35.32 32.07 -6.12
N ASN A 339 -34.53 31.77 -5.08
CA ASN A 339 -34.89 30.78 -4.05
C ASN A 339 -35.37 31.39 -2.73
N ILE A 340 -35.41 32.73 -2.60
CA ILE A 340 -35.73 33.40 -1.34
C ILE A 340 -37.12 33.04 -0.78
N GLU A 341 -38.13 32.88 -1.63
CA GLU A 341 -39.49 32.54 -1.21
C GLU A 341 -39.56 31.10 -0.67
N GLU A 342 -38.91 30.17 -1.36
CA GLU A 342 -38.79 28.77 -0.94
C GLU A 342 -38.07 28.65 0.40
N ILE A 343 -36.95 29.35 0.55
CA ILE A 343 -36.18 29.39 1.79
C ILE A 343 -37.00 29.99 2.95
N LYS A 344 -37.78 31.06 2.69
CA LYS A 344 -38.68 31.62 3.71
C LYS A 344 -39.71 30.59 4.18
N ASN A 345 -40.25 29.77 3.27
CA ASN A 345 -41.17 28.69 3.64
C ASN A 345 -40.46 27.60 4.48
N LEU A 346 -39.25 27.20 4.12
CA LEU A 346 -38.45 26.24 4.90
C LEU A 346 -38.11 26.76 6.31
N ILE A 347 -37.85 28.06 6.46
CA ILE A 347 -37.61 28.68 7.78
C ILE A 347 -38.88 28.70 8.63
N ARG A 348 -40.06 28.93 8.02
CA ARG A 348 -41.35 28.85 8.72
C ARG A 348 -41.62 27.46 9.28
N ASN A 349 -41.28 26.41 8.54
CA ASN A 349 -41.36 25.02 9.00
C ASN A 349 -40.46 24.74 10.23
N GLY A 350 -39.42 25.56 10.44
CA GLY A 350 -38.51 25.44 11.57
C GLY A 350 -37.63 24.20 11.47
N THR A 351 -37.55 23.43 12.56
CA THR A 351 -36.75 22.19 12.63
C THR A 351 -37.52 20.94 12.23
N ALA A 352 -38.79 21.05 11.84
CA ALA A 352 -39.56 19.92 11.32
C ALA A 352 -39.16 19.65 9.86
N TYR A 353 -39.00 18.38 9.48
CA TYR A 353 -38.65 18.00 8.11
C TYR A 353 -39.83 18.25 7.14
N PRO A 354 -39.62 18.91 5.98
CA PRO A 354 -38.40 19.59 5.54
C PRO A 354 -38.26 20.99 6.15
N GLY A 355 -37.10 21.27 6.76
CA GLY A 355 -36.85 22.51 7.50
C GLY A 355 -35.40 23.01 7.44
N VAL A 356 -35.05 23.91 8.37
CA VAL A 356 -33.76 24.60 8.45
C VAL A 356 -33.25 24.63 9.90
N ASN A 357 -31.96 24.36 10.08
CA ASN A 357 -31.34 24.37 11.40
C ASN A 357 -30.70 25.72 11.74
N ASN A 358 -29.95 26.33 10.80
CA ASN A 358 -29.24 27.58 11.04
C ASN A 358 -29.27 28.52 9.83
N VAL A 359 -29.14 29.82 10.09
CA VAL A 359 -28.91 30.88 9.09
C VAL A 359 -27.57 31.56 9.38
N ILE A 360 -26.77 31.75 8.35
CA ILE A 360 -25.48 32.43 8.38
C ILE A 360 -25.64 33.75 7.64
N ARG A 361 -25.41 34.84 8.37
CA ARG A 361 -25.41 36.21 7.81
C ARG A 361 -24.15 36.47 6.99
N ILE A 362 -24.15 37.59 6.25
CA ILE A 362 -23.00 38.05 5.44
C ILE A 362 -21.76 38.33 6.32
N ASP A 363 -21.96 38.70 7.58
CA ASP A 363 -20.88 38.90 8.57
C ASP A 363 -20.27 37.59 9.09
N GLY A 364 -20.81 36.43 8.68
CA GLY A 364 -20.39 35.10 9.09
C GLY A 364 -20.94 34.66 10.44
N ARG A 365 -21.82 35.44 11.10
CA ARG A 365 -22.47 35.02 12.34
C ARG A 365 -23.57 34.02 12.04
N ARG A 366 -23.55 32.89 12.76
CA ARG A 366 -24.57 31.84 12.69
C ARG A 366 -25.67 32.11 13.73
N LYS A 367 -26.92 32.23 13.29
CA LYS A 367 -28.13 32.21 14.12
C LYS A 367 -28.79 30.84 14.01
N ARG A 368 -29.14 30.22 15.15
CA ARG A 368 -29.94 28.99 15.18
C ARG A 368 -31.42 29.36 15.10
N ILE A 369 -32.21 28.57 14.38
CA ILE A 369 -33.65 28.78 14.30
C ILE A 369 -34.31 28.14 15.52
N THR A 370 -35.11 28.93 16.24
CA THR A 370 -36.01 28.53 17.35
C THR A 370 -37.39 29.11 17.07
N GLU A 371 -38.45 28.54 17.64
CA GLU A 371 -39.85 28.98 17.44
C GLU A 371 -40.04 30.50 17.55
N ASP A 372 -39.47 31.12 18.58
CA ASP A 372 -39.61 32.56 18.83
C ASP A 372 -38.87 33.46 17.80
N LEU A 373 -37.80 32.95 17.18
CA LEU A 373 -36.93 33.71 16.28
C LEU A 373 -37.30 33.56 14.80
N LYS A 374 -38.25 32.66 14.47
CA LYS A 374 -38.57 32.32 13.08
C LYS A 374 -39.06 33.52 12.29
N GLU A 375 -40.04 34.25 12.82
CA GLU A 375 -40.66 35.38 12.14
C GLU A 375 -39.67 36.54 11.94
N GLU A 376 -38.82 36.81 12.94
CA GLU A 376 -37.75 37.82 12.84
C GLU A 376 -36.76 37.45 11.72
N ILE A 377 -36.30 36.19 11.68
CA ILE A 377 -35.32 35.74 10.68
C ILE A 377 -35.92 35.77 9.26
N VAL A 378 -37.21 35.45 9.10
CA VAL A 378 -37.92 35.51 7.80
C VAL A 378 -38.02 36.96 7.29
N ALA A 379 -38.22 37.93 8.18
CA ALA A 379 -38.23 39.34 7.83
C ALA A 379 -36.82 39.86 7.48
N GLU A 380 -35.77 39.33 8.12
CA GLU A 380 -34.39 39.78 7.96
C GLU A 380 -33.68 39.21 6.72
N ILE A 381 -34.15 38.08 6.17
CA ILE A 381 -33.40 37.35 5.14
C ILE A 381 -33.30 38.14 3.83
N GLN A 382 -32.09 38.19 3.29
CA GLN A 382 -31.76 38.92 2.07
C GLN A 382 -30.78 38.13 1.20
N PRO A 383 -30.71 38.40 -0.12
CA PRO A 383 -29.74 37.76 -1.00
C PRO A 383 -28.30 37.91 -0.48
N GLY A 384 -27.55 36.81 -0.52
CA GLY A 384 -26.19 36.72 0.03
C GLY A 384 -26.10 36.10 1.43
N TYR A 385 -27.22 35.84 2.10
CA TYR A 385 -27.26 34.99 3.30
C TYR A 385 -27.02 33.54 2.91
N LYS A 386 -26.58 32.70 3.85
CA LYS A 386 -26.51 31.24 3.66
C LYS A 386 -27.43 30.54 4.66
N VAL A 387 -28.10 29.50 4.21
CA VAL A 387 -29.08 28.76 5.01
C VAL A 387 -28.68 27.29 5.05
N GLU A 388 -28.63 26.72 6.25
CA GLU A 388 -28.35 25.31 6.49
C GLU A 388 -29.66 24.54 6.57
N ARG A 389 -30.20 24.21 5.40
CA ARG A 389 -31.44 23.43 5.26
C ARG A 389 -31.18 21.93 5.42
N HIS A 390 -32.20 21.18 5.79
CA HIS A 390 -32.16 19.72 5.82
C HIS A 390 -31.87 19.13 4.43
N LEU A 391 -31.34 17.92 4.42
CA LEU A 391 -31.09 17.14 3.21
C LEU A 391 -32.43 16.69 2.61
N ARG A 392 -32.65 16.91 1.31
CA ARG A 392 -33.91 16.57 0.62
C ARG A 392 -33.69 15.66 -0.58
N ASP A 393 -34.79 15.18 -1.15
CA ASP A 393 -34.77 14.40 -2.38
C ASP A 393 -34.07 15.15 -3.52
N GLY A 394 -33.16 14.46 -4.21
CA GLY A 394 -32.36 15.01 -5.30
C GLY A 394 -31.10 15.76 -4.88
N ASP A 395 -30.83 15.95 -3.58
CA ASP A 395 -29.53 16.44 -3.12
C ASP A 395 -28.43 15.40 -3.43
N ILE A 396 -27.21 15.88 -3.68
CA ILE A 396 -26.07 15.00 -3.97
C ILE A 396 -25.28 14.74 -2.71
N VAL A 397 -24.99 13.47 -2.44
CA VAL A 397 -24.09 13.04 -1.36
C VAL A 397 -23.01 12.13 -1.93
N LEU A 398 -21.81 12.23 -1.35
CA LEU A 398 -20.76 11.26 -1.62
C LEU A 398 -20.98 10.04 -0.73
N PHE A 399 -20.92 8.85 -1.31
CA PHE A 399 -21.12 7.59 -0.62
C PHE A 399 -19.87 6.72 -0.73
N ASN A 400 -19.45 6.11 0.38
CA ASN A 400 -18.29 5.22 0.38
C ASN A 400 -18.40 4.06 1.34
N ARG A 401 -17.68 2.99 1.00
CA ARG A 401 -17.40 1.85 1.89
C ARG A 401 -15.94 1.85 2.30
N HIS A 402 -15.69 1.57 3.59
CA HIS A 402 -14.33 1.35 4.09
C HIS A 402 -14.00 -0.15 4.08
N PRO A 403 -12.79 -0.56 3.66
CA PRO A 403 -11.72 0.26 3.09
C PRO A 403 -11.95 0.60 1.59
N THR A 404 -11.66 1.84 1.19
CA THR A 404 -11.73 2.28 -0.22
C THR A 404 -10.41 1.97 -0.94
N LEU A 405 -10.43 1.02 -1.89
CA LEU A 405 -9.22 0.54 -2.60
C LEU A 405 -9.03 1.14 -4.00
N HIS A 406 -10.11 1.58 -4.63
CA HIS A 406 -10.12 2.18 -5.97
C HIS A 406 -11.08 3.37 -6.03
N LYS A 407 -10.98 4.18 -7.10
CA LYS A 407 -11.77 5.40 -7.31
C LYS A 407 -13.27 5.18 -7.12
N GLN A 408 -13.82 4.12 -7.70
CA GLN A 408 -15.25 3.79 -7.68
C GLN A 408 -15.76 3.29 -6.32
N GLY A 409 -14.90 3.18 -5.30
CA GLY A 409 -15.34 2.96 -3.92
C GLY A 409 -15.81 4.24 -3.20
N LEU A 410 -15.73 5.40 -3.87
CA LEU A 410 -16.33 6.68 -3.47
C LEU A 410 -17.03 7.28 -4.69
N MET A 411 -18.37 7.33 -4.69
CA MET A 411 -19.14 7.92 -5.79
C MET A 411 -20.22 8.86 -5.26
N ALA A 412 -20.72 9.72 -6.13
CA ALA A 412 -21.84 10.62 -5.85
C ALA A 412 -23.16 9.91 -6.16
N HIS A 413 -24.13 10.06 -5.26
CA HIS A 413 -25.49 9.56 -5.39
C HIS A 413 -26.49 10.66 -5.06
N TYR A 414 -27.69 10.54 -5.62
CA TYR A 414 -28.82 11.41 -5.36
C TYR A 414 -29.64 10.87 -4.19
N VAL A 415 -29.91 11.72 -3.22
CA VAL A 415 -30.64 11.37 -2.01
C VAL A 415 -32.10 11.11 -2.34
N LYS A 416 -32.66 10.08 -1.72
CA LYS A 416 -34.09 9.85 -1.59
C LYS A 416 -34.40 9.59 -0.13
N VAL A 417 -35.19 10.44 0.50
CA VAL A 417 -35.50 10.33 1.92
C VAL A 417 -36.56 9.27 2.12
N LEU A 418 -36.21 8.23 2.87
CA LEU A 418 -37.06 7.06 3.10
C LEU A 418 -37.25 6.80 4.60
N PRO A 419 -38.37 6.16 5.00
CA PRO A 419 -38.56 5.71 6.38
C PRO A 419 -37.62 4.55 6.71
N GLY A 420 -37.29 4.41 8.00
CA GLY A 420 -36.38 3.39 8.52
C GLY A 420 -35.08 3.99 9.08
N ARG A 421 -34.05 3.16 9.22
CA ARG A 421 -32.75 3.55 9.82
C ARG A 421 -31.53 3.18 8.97
N THR A 422 -31.71 2.39 7.92
CA THR A 422 -30.63 1.91 7.04
C THR A 422 -30.47 2.80 5.82
N PHE A 423 -29.25 2.86 5.28
CA PHE A 423 -29.05 3.35 3.93
C PHE A 423 -29.54 2.32 2.93
N ARG A 424 -30.31 2.73 1.92
CA ARG A 424 -30.81 1.80 0.90
C ARG A 424 -30.10 2.00 -0.42
N LEU A 425 -29.63 0.92 -1.02
CA LEU A 425 -28.86 0.95 -2.26
C LEU A 425 -29.45 -0.05 -3.26
N ASN A 426 -29.48 0.32 -4.53
CA ASN A 426 -29.78 -0.64 -5.59
C ASN A 426 -28.70 -1.75 -5.64
N PRO A 427 -29.05 -3.05 -5.58
CA PRO A 427 -28.06 -4.13 -5.61
C PRO A 427 -27.11 -4.11 -6.82
N ALA A 428 -27.56 -3.61 -7.99
CA ALA A 428 -26.70 -3.46 -9.17
C ALA A 428 -25.52 -2.50 -8.93
N ALA A 429 -25.67 -1.55 -8.00
CA ALA A 429 -24.65 -0.59 -7.61
C ALA A 429 -23.75 -1.06 -6.45
N ALA A 430 -23.94 -2.29 -5.93
CA ALA A 430 -23.19 -2.80 -4.79
C ALA A 430 -21.77 -3.29 -5.14
N ALA A 431 -21.57 -3.80 -6.35
CA ALA A 431 -20.30 -4.37 -6.81
C ALA A 431 -19.11 -3.39 -6.76
N PRO A 432 -19.22 -2.10 -7.17
CA PRO A 432 -18.16 -1.11 -7.01
C PRO A 432 -17.73 -0.87 -5.54
N TYR A 433 -18.61 -1.11 -4.58
CA TYR A 433 -18.30 -0.96 -3.15
C TYR A 433 -17.81 -2.27 -2.52
N ASN A 434 -17.86 -3.37 -3.26
CA ASN A 434 -17.66 -4.73 -2.74
C ASN A 434 -18.54 -5.00 -1.51
N ALA A 435 -19.79 -4.58 -1.57
CA ALA A 435 -20.78 -4.66 -0.49
C ALA A 435 -21.71 -5.86 -0.68
N ASP A 436 -22.06 -6.56 0.41
CA ASP A 436 -22.82 -7.81 0.39
C ASP A 436 -24.05 -7.84 1.33
N PHE A 437 -24.37 -6.71 1.98
CA PHE A 437 -25.56 -6.51 2.82
C PHE A 437 -25.65 -7.44 4.06
N ASP A 438 -24.53 -7.95 4.58
CA ASP A 438 -24.49 -8.85 5.74
C ASP A 438 -24.45 -8.13 7.12
N GLY A 439 -24.66 -6.82 7.14
CA GLY A 439 -24.40 -5.93 8.27
C GLY A 439 -23.37 -4.84 7.98
N ASP A 440 -22.91 -4.77 6.73
CA ASP A 440 -22.06 -3.71 6.20
C ASP A 440 -22.53 -2.30 6.56
N GLU A 441 -21.58 -1.45 6.97
CA GLU A 441 -21.81 -0.03 7.23
C GLU A 441 -21.08 0.82 6.19
N MET A 442 -21.79 1.84 5.69
CA MET A 442 -21.24 2.79 4.72
C MET A 442 -21.44 4.23 5.21
N ASN A 443 -20.64 5.15 4.68
CA ASN A 443 -20.72 6.56 5.06
C ASN A 443 -21.24 7.41 3.92
N ILE A 444 -22.01 8.44 4.28
CA ILE A 444 -22.37 9.56 3.40
C ILE A 444 -21.62 10.82 3.83
N HIS A 445 -21.27 11.65 2.86
CA HIS A 445 -20.70 12.99 3.06
C HIS A 445 -21.44 14.00 2.19
N SER A 446 -21.95 15.09 2.78
CA SER A 446 -22.67 16.13 2.05
C SER A 446 -21.72 17.27 1.64
N PRO A 447 -21.51 17.51 0.32
CA PRO A 447 -20.76 18.66 -0.17
C PRO A 447 -21.41 19.99 0.27
N GLN A 448 -20.62 20.92 0.80
CA GLN A 448 -21.13 22.18 1.39
C GLN A 448 -20.93 23.41 0.48
N ASN A 449 -20.17 23.27 -0.61
CA ASN A 449 -19.88 24.35 -1.56
C ASN A 449 -20.38 23.95 -2.94
N GLU A 450 -20.89 24.93 -3.71
CA GLU A 450 -21.36 24.73 -5.09
C GLU A 450 -20.28 24.17 -6.03
N GLU A 451 -19.02 24.57 -5.84
CA GLU A 451 -17.88 24.03 -6.60
C GLU A 451 -17.71 22.52 -6.34
N ALA A 452 -17.72 22.12 -5.06
CA ALA A 452 -17.60 20.70 -4.68
C ALA A 452 -18.82 19.89 -5.10
N LEU A 453 -20.02 20.48 -5.08
CA LEU A 453 -21.24 19.88 -5.59
C LEU A 453 -21.15 19.63 -7.10
N SER A 454 -20.63 20.61 -7.84
CA SER A 454 -20.41 20.52 -9.29
C SER A 454 -19.38 19.45 -9.64
N GLU A 455 -18.26 19.38 -8.91
CA GLU A 455 -17.27 18.31 -9.07
C GLU A 455 -17.86 16.93 -8.79
N ALA A 456 -18.63 16.78 -7.70
CA ALA A 456 -19.29 15.53 -7.35
C ALA A 456 -20.27 15.09 -8.45
N LYS A 457 -21.10 16.02 -8.95
CA LYS A 457 -22.09 15.77 -10.00
C LYS A 457 -21.46 15.34 -11.32
N VAL A 458 -20.40 16.00 -11.75
CA VAL A 458 -19.81 15.77 -13.08
C VAL A 458 -18.84 14.59 -13.06
N LEU A 459 -17.97 14.50 -12.05
CA LEU A 459 -16.85 13.54 -12.03
C LEU A 459 -17.16 12.25 -11.26
N LEU A 460 -17.96 12.33 -10.21
CA LEU A 460 -18.16 11.23 -9.25
C LEU A 460 -19.50 10.53 -9.38
N ASP A 461 -20.43 11.01 -10.22
CA ASP A 461 -21.70 10.33 -10.48
C ASP A 461 -21.45 8.89 -10.94
N ILE A 462 -22.17 7.93 -10.34
CA ILE A 462 -22.07 6.51 -10.69
C ILE A 462 -22.34 6.29 -12.19
N ASN A 463 -23.21 7.09 -12.81
CA ASN A 463 -23.54 6.98 -14.23
C ASN A 463 -22.30 7.14 -15.12
N ASN A 464 -21.38 8.01 -14.71
CA ASN A 464 -20.12 8.22 -15.43
C ASN A 464 -19.07 7.16 -15.07
N ASN A 465 -19.22 6.47 -13.94
CA ASN A 465 -18.21 5.58 -13.36
C ASN A 465 -18.57 4.08 -13.42
N ILE A 466 -19.45 3.64 -14.32
CA ILE A 466 -19.82 2.21 -14.43
C ILE A 466 -18.74 1.29 -15.05
N ILE A 467 -17.62 1.84 -15.53
CA ILE A 467 -16.50 1.08 -16.15
C ILE A 467 -15.27 1.20 -15.28
N SER A 468 -14.57 0.08 -15.11
CA SER A 468 -13.34 0.00 -14.34
C SER A 468 -12.18 0.67 -15.06
N SER A 469 -11.50 1.55 -14.33
CA SER A 469 -10.25 2.15 -14.78
C SER A 469 -9.07 1.17 -14.75
N LYS A 470 -9.23 -0.03 -14.15
CA LYS A 470 -8.18 -1.06 -14.05
C LYS A 470 -7.95 -1.80 -15.37
N ASN A 471 -9.04 -2.21 -16.02
CA ASN A 471 -9.03 -3.17 -17.13
C ASN A 471 -10.21 -3.01 -18.11
N ASN A 472 -10.97 -1.91 -18.06
CA ASN A 472 -12.11 -1.67 -18.95
C ASN A 472 -13.23 -2.72 -18.84
N THR A 473 -13.43 -3.31 -17.66
CA THR A 473 -14.58 -4.18 -17.36
C THR A 473 -15.75 -3.40 -16.77
N ASN A 474 -16.96 -3.98 -16.80
CA ASN A 474 -18.12 -3.35 -16.20
C ASN A 474 -18.08 -3.50 -14.68
N LEU A 475 -18.31 -2.43 -13.94
CA LEU A 475 -18.45 -2.51 -12.48
C LEU A 475 -19.92 -2.59 -12.05
N VAL A 476 -20.82 -1.99 -12.83
CA VAL A 476 -22.27 -2.00 -12.57
C VAL A 476 -22.94 -2.87 -13.62
N GLY A 477 -23.81 -3.76 -13.18
CA GLY A 477 -24.50 -4.72 -14.04
C GLY A 477 -25.56 -5.50 -13.29
N THR A 478 -26.22 -6.43 -13.97
CA THR A 478 -27.13 -7.39 -13.37
C THR A 478 -26.35 -8.43 -12.57
N ILE A 479 -26.86 -8.74 -11.38
CA ILE A 479 -26.24 -9.70 -10.45
C ILE A 479 -27.30 -10.68 -9.91
N ALA A 480 -26.84 -11.84 -9.44
CA ALA A 480 -27.63 -12.83 -8.69
C ALA A 480 -29.02 -13.13 -9.30
N ASP A 481 -30.09 -12.74 -8.58
CA ASP A 481 -31.48 -13.00 -8.92
C ASP A 481 -31.89 -12.40 -10.27
N ALA A 482 -31.41 -11.19 -10.58
CA ALA A 482 -31.73 -10.53 -11.85
C ALA A 482 -31.19 -11.34 -13.04
N VAL A 483 -30.00 -11.93 -12.91
CA VAL A 483 -29.37 -12.76 -13.95
C VAL A 483 -30.13 -14.08 -14.11
N THR A 484 -30.48 -14.74 -13.00
CA THR A 484 -31.25 -15.99 -13.02
C THR A 484 -32.63 -15.76 -13.63
N GLY A 485 -33.33 -14.69 -13.25
CA GLY A 485 -34.63 -14.32 -13.79
C GLY A 485 -34.59 -14.04 -15.29
N ALA A 486 -33.59 -13.26 -15.75
CA ALA A 486 -33.41 -12.97 -17.17
C ALA A 486 -33.09 -14.25 -17.99
N TYR A 487 -32.29 -15.17 -17.43
CA TYR A 487 -32.00 -16.47 -18.05
C TYR A 487 -33.25 -17.35 -18.20
N LEU A 488 -34.07 -17.43 -17.15
CA LEU A 488 -35.33 -18.17 -17.17
C LEU A 488 -36.33 -17.54 -18.15
N LEU A 489 -36.43 -16.22 -18.17
CA LEU A 489 -37.28 -15.50 -19.12
C LEU A 489 -36.89 -15.84 -20.56
N GLY A 490 -35.59 -15.82 -20.89
CA GLY A 490 -35.11 -16.13 -22.23
C GLY A 490 -35.42 -17.54 -22.73
N LYS A 491 -35.71 -18.50 -21.84
CA LYS A 491 -36.10 -19.86 -22.19
C LYS A 491 -37.60 -20.09 -22.28
N ASP A 492 -38.37 -19.24 -21.61
CA ASP A 492 -39.81 -19.39 -21.49
C ASP A 492 -40.55 -18.65 -22.62
N THR A 493 -41.82 -19.05 -22.81
CA THR A 493 -42.80 -18.29 -23.58
C THR A 493 -43.80 -17.71 -22.60
N VAL A 494 -44.15 -16.44 -22.76
CA VAL A 494 -45.06 -15.73 -21.87
C VAL A 494 -46.32 -15.33 -22.61
N GLU A 495 -47.45 -15.37 -21.91
CA GLU A 495 -48.69 -14.83 -22.44
C GLU A 495 -48.58 -13.32 -22.63
N LYS A 496 -49.31 -12.78 -23.61
CA LYS A 496 -49.31 -11.34 -23.87
C LYS A 496 -49.68 -10.50 -22.64
N SER A 497 -50.66 -10.92 -21.85
CA SER A 497 -51.09 -10.23 -20.62
C SER A 497 -49.94 -10.11 -19.60
N GLU A 498 -49.17 -11.17 -19.44
CA GLU A 498 -48.00 -11.20 -18.56
C GLU A 498 -46.86 -10.35 -19.14
N ALA A 499 -46.59 -10.46 -20.44
CA ALA A 499 -45.59 -9.65 -21.13
C ALA A 499 -45.92 -8.15 -21.03
N ASP A 500 -47.18 -7.76 -21.20
CA ASP A 500 -47.67 -6.39 -21.05
C ASP A 500 -47.40 -5.89 -19.62
N GLN A 501 -47.68 -6.71 -18.60
CA GLN A 501 -47.45 -6.34 -17.20
C GLN A 501 -45.96 -6.24 -16.84
N LEU A 502 -45.12 -7.14 -17.39
CA LEU A 502 -43.67 -7.11 -17.21
C LEU A 502 -43.07 -5.84 -17.84
N LEU A 503 -43.46 -5.53 -19.09
CA LEU A 503 -43.01 -4.33 -19.78
C LEU A 503 -43.56 -3.04 -19.15
N PHE A 504 -44.80 -3.07 -18.64
CA PHE A 504 -45.37 -1.95 -17.90
C PHE A 504 -44.57 -1.61 -16.63
N SER A 505 -44.03 -2.61 -15.93
CA SER A 505 -43.15 -2.39 -14.77
C SER A 505 -41.84 -1.64 -15.12
N LEU A 506 -41.48 -1.64 -16.41
CA LEU A 506 -40.33 -0.92 -16.96
C LEU A 506 -40.72 0.43 -17.59
N ASN A 507 -41.99 0.84 -17.48
CA ASN A 507 -42.60 1.95 -18.23
C ASN A 507 -42.48 1.81 -19.76
N ILE A 508 -42.52 0.58 -20.28
CA ILE A 508 -42.48 0.29 -21.71
C ILE A 508 -43.85 -0.22 -22.18
N ILE A 509 -44.41 0.42 -23.20
CA ILE A 509 -45.66 -0.04 -23.83
C ILE A 509 -45.34 -1.13 -24.86
N ASN A 510 -45.93 -2.30 -24.68
CA ASN A 510 -45.76 -3.43 -25.60
C ASN A 510 -46.53 -3.19 -26.91
N ASN A 511 -45.83 -3.34 -28.04
CA ASN A 511 -46.43 -3.22 -29.38
C ASN A 511 -46.59 -4.57 -30.11
N VAL A 512 -46.31 -5.69 -29.44
CA VAL A 512 -46.34 -7.02 -30.04
C VAL A 512 -47.79 -7.51 -30.22
N LYS A 513 -48.13 -7.94 -31.45
CA LYS A 513 -49.49 -8.41 -31.83
C LYS A 513 -49.72 -9.91 -31.57
N LYS A 514 -48.68 -10.69 -31.27
CA LYS A 514 -48.77 -12.14 -31.03
C LYS A 514 -49.41 -12.45 -29.67
N LYS A 515 -50.16 -13.56 -29.59
CA LYS A 515 -50.81 -14.03 -28.33
C LYS A 515 -49.80 -14.60 -27.33
N GLU A 516 -48.80 -15.32 -27.82
CA GLU A 516 -47.65 -15.79 -27.06
C GLU A 516 -46.41 -15.08 -27.57
N VAL A 517 -45.60 -14.57 -26.64
CA VAL A 517 -44.38 -13.82 -26.92
C VAL A 517 -43.20 -14.59 -26.34
N SER A 518 -42.13 -14.77 -27.11
CA SER A 518 -40.90 -15.36 -26.58
C SER A 518 -40.32 -14.43 -25.52
N GLY A 519 -39.82 -14.96 -24.40
CA GLY A 519 -39.17 -14.10 -23.41
C GLY A 519 -37.92 -13.37 -23.95
N ILE A 520 -37.30 -13.87 -25.03
CA ILE A 520 -36.24 -13.13 -25.76
C ILE A 520 -36.82 -11.88 -26.43
N ASP A 521 -38.01 -11.97 -27.03
CA ASP A 521 -38.70 -10.82 -27.61
C ASP A 521 -39.09 -9.80 -26.53
N VAL A 522 -39.50 -10.25 -25.34
CA VAL A 522 -39.77 -9.37 -24.19
C VAL A 522 -38.49 -8.68 -23.73
N PHE A 523 -37.40 -9.42 -23.56
CA PHE A 523 -36.11 -8.87 -23.16
C PHE A 523 -35.55 -7.91 -24.21
N SER A 524 -35.84 -8.12 -25.49
CA SER A 524 -35.40 -7.24 -26.58
C SER A 524 -35.89 -5.79 -26.43
N GLN A 525 -37.02 -5.58 -25.77
CA GLN A 525 -37.56 -4.24 -25.54
C GLN A 525 -36.74 -3.42 -24.54
N VAL A 526 -35.86 -4.05 -23.78
CA VAL A 526 -34.92 -3.37 -22.87
C VAL A 526 -33.83 -2.62 -23.65
N ILE A 527 -33.53 -3.07 -24.87
CA ILE A 527 -32.51 -2.47 -25.74
C ILE A 527 -33.08 -1.22 -26.41
N PRO A 528 -32.30 -0.14 -26.57
CA PRO A 528 -32.74 1.09 -27.23
C PRO A 528 -33.25 0.83 -28.66
N LYS A 529 -34.36 1.49 -29.04
CA LYS A 529 -34.95 1.37 -30.39
C LYS A 529 -34.00 1.93 -31.45
N GLY A 530 -33.73 1.15 -32.50
CA GLY A 530 -32.82 1.51 -33.60
C GLY A 530 -31.40 0.95 -33.51
N SER A 531 -31.12 0.09 -32.52
CA SER A 531 -29.83 -0.61 -32.40
C SER A 531 -29.68 -1.75 -33.41
N ASN A 532 -28.47 -1.92 -33.98
CA ASN A 532 -28.09 -3.11 -34.76
C ASN A 532 -27.57 -4.25 -33.87
N ILE A 533 -27.83 -4.20 -32.56
CA ILE A 533 -27.29 -5.14 -31.57
C ILE A 533 -28.13 -6.42 -31.57
N SER A 534 -27.53 -7.55 -31.95
CA SER A 534 -28.17 -8.87 -31.88
C SER A 534 -28.18 -9.41 -30.45
N ILE A 535 -29.33 -9.87 -29.97
CA ILE A 535 -29.43 -10.54 -28.68
C ILE A 535 -28.91 -11.98 -28.83
N PRO A 536 -28.01 -12.45 -27.94
CA PRO A 536 -27.61 -13.85 -27.95
C PRO A 536 -28.82 -14.77 -27.72
N GLY A 537 -28.86 -15.92 -28.39
CA GLY A 537 -29.95 -16.90 -28.24
C GLY A 537 -30.10 -17.49 -26.83
N THR A 538 -29.24 -17.13 -25.89
CA THR A 538 -29.37 -17.44 -24.46
C THR A 538 -28.93 -16.22 -23.65
N ILE A 539 -29.79 -15.79 -22.72
CA ILE A 539 -29.58 -14.62 -21.86
C ILE A 539 -28.81 -15.07 -20.62
N ASN A 540 -27.49 -14.89 -20.59
CA ASN A 540 -26.64 -15.19 -19.43
C ASN A 540 -25.91 -13.93 -18.95
N GLY A 541 -25.34 -13.97 -17.75
CA GLY A 541 -24.60 -12.84 -17.19
C GLY A 541 -23.44 -12.37 -18.08
N SER A 542 -22.66 -13.30 -18.62
CA SER A 542 -21.47 -13.00 -19.43
C SER A 542 -21.79 -12.30 -20.76
N ASN A 543 -22.86 -12.70 -21.46
CA ASN A 543 -23.13 -12.17 -22.80
C ASN A 543 -24.10 -10.98 -22.78
N THR A 544 -24.67 -10.63 -21.62
CA THR A 544 -25.68 -9.57 -21.51
C THR A 544 -25.21 -8.41 -20.64
N PHE A 545 -25.94 -8.11 -19.57
CA PHE A 545 -25.70 -6.96 -18.69
C PHE A 545 -24.96 -7.33 -17.40
N GLY A 546 -24.28 -8.49 -17.34
CA GLY A 546 -23.58 -8.92 -16.12
C GLY A 546 -22.46 -7.98 -15.70
N ALA A 547 -22.22 -7.93 -14.38
CA ALA A 547 -21.04 -7.28 -13.83
C ALA A 547 -19.75 -7.99 -14.31
N GLU A 548 -18.68 -7.21 -14.52
CA GLU A 548 -17.40 -7.59 -15.13
C GLU A 548 -17.48 -7.93 -16.63
N ASP A 549 -18.15 -9.03 -16.97
CA ASP A 549 -18.08 -9.68 -18.29
C ASP A 549 -19.11 -9.19 -19.32
N GLY A 550 -20.14 -8.42 -18.91
CA GLY A 550 -21.29 -8.08 -19.77
C GLY A 550 -20.95 -7.29 -21.05
N GLU A 551 -20.82 -7.97 -22.19
CA GLU A 551 -20.42 -7.32 -23.45
C GLU A 551 -21.43 -6.26 -23.94
N MET A 552 -22.73 -6.46 -23.70
CA MET A 552 -23.79 -5.56 -24.19
C MET A 552 -23.70 -4.15 -23.58
N VAL A 553 -23.26 -4.02 -22.33
CA VAL A 553 -23.09 -2.72 -21.67
C VAL A 553 -22.15 -1.83 -22.48
N LYS A 554 -21.02 -2.40 -22.92
CA LYS A 554 -19.99 -1.67 -23.68
C LYS A 554 -20.46 -1.33 -25.10
N LEU A 555 -21.23 -2.22 -25.73
CA LEU A 555 -21.80 -1.98 -27.06
C LEU A 555 -22.82 -0.84 -27.03
N ILE A 556 -23.73 -0.85 -26.06
CA ILE A 556 -24.75 0.20 -25.90
C ILE A 556 -24.09 1.53 -25.55
N ASP A 557 -23.11 1.55 -24.65
CA ASP A 557 -22.38 2.77 -24.29
C ASP A 557 -21.65 3.38 -25.50
N LYS A 558 -21.07 2.53 -26.36
CA LYS A 558 -20.37 2.97 -27.58
C LYS A 558 -21.30 3.59 -28.63
N GLU A 559 -22.53 3.09 -28.77
CA GLU A 559 -23.48 3.56 -29.80
C GLU A 559 -24.40 4.67 -29.30
N PHE A 560 -24.90 4.58 -28.07
CA PHE A 560 -25.96 5.43 -27.52
C PHE A 560 -25.52 6.28 -26.32
N GLY A 561 -24.37 5.97 -25.70
CA GLY A 561 -23.80 6.71 -24.57
C GLY A 561 -24.20 6.18 -23.18
N ARG A 562 -23.53 6.75 -22.16
CA ARG A 562 -23.54 6.28 -20.76
C ARG A 562 -24.93 6.23 -20.13
N GLU A 563 -25.71 7.30 -20.29
CA GLU A 563 -27.02 7.44 -19.63
C GLU A 563 -27.99 6.36 -20.10
N ILE A 564 -28.02 6.10 -21.40
CA ILE A 564 -28.85 5.06 -22.00
C ILE A 564 -28.38 3.67 -21.57
N ALA A 565 -27.07 3.44 -21.48
CA ALA A 565 -26.53 2.17 -20.99
C ALA A 565 -26.95 1.88 -19.54
N VAL A 566 -26.90 2.88 -18.64
CA VAL A 566 -27.34 2.73 -17.25
C VAL A 566 -28.85 2.46 -17.16
N ASP A 567 -29.65 3.18 -17.93
CA ASP A 567 -31.10 2.97 -17.99
C ASP A 567 -31.45 1.55 -18.48
N SER A 568 -30.76 1.06 -19.50
CA SER A 568 -30.89 -0.34 -19.96
C SER A 568 -30.48 -1.36 -18.90
N ILE A 569 -29.42 -1.12 -18.12
CA ILE A 569 -29.04 -1.99 -16.99
C ILE A 569 -30.16 -2.00 -15.94
N SER A 570 -30.67 -0.82 -15.56
CA SER A 570 -31.74 -0.71 -14.57
C SER A 570 -32.99 -1.46 -15.02
N LYS A 571 -33.38 -1.31 -16.29
CA LYS A 571 -34.53 -2.02 -16.88
C LYS A 571 -34.30 -3.54 -16.93
N ALA A 572 -33.11 -3.99 -17.33
CA ALA A 572 -32.77 -5.41 -17.33
C ALA A 572 -32.84 -6.01 -15.91
N PHE A 573 -32.34 -5.26 -14.92
CA PHE A 573 -32.36 -5.67 -13.52
C PHE A 573 -33.79 -5.80 -12.97
N THR A 574 -34.63 -4.78 -13.20
CA THR A 574 -36.03 -4.81 -12.78
C THR A 574 -36.82 -5.91 -13.49
N LEU A 575 -36.61 -6.11 -14.80
CA LEU A 575 -37.28 -7.17 -15.55
C LEU A 575 -36.96 -8.56 -14.99
N GLY A 576 -35.67 -8.85 -14.77
CA GLY A 576 -35.21 -10.12 -14.24
C GLY A 576 -35.76 -10.40 -12.83
N THR A 577 -35.70 -9.42 -11.94
CA THR A 577 -36.18 -9.55 -10.55
C THR A 577 -37.70 -9.69 -10.46
N VAL A 578 -38.46 -8.87 -11.20
CA VAL A 578 -39.93 -8.95 -11.23
C VAL A 578 -40.38 -10.29 -11.80
N TYR A 579 -39.78 -10.74 -12.90
CA TYR A 579 -40.11 -12.04 -13.48
C TYR A 579 -39.80 -13.20 -12.52
N LEU A 580 -38.62 -13.20 -11.90
CA LEU A 580 -38.23 -14.24 -10.93
C LEU A 580 -39.17 -14.27 -9.72
N SER A 581 -39.57 -13.09 -9.22
CA SER A 581 -40.47 -12.99 -8.06
C SER A 581 -41.86 -13.58 -8.33
N ARG A 582 -42.36 -13.50 -9.57
CA ARG A 582 -43.63 -14.09 -9.99
C ARG A 582 -43.55 -15.59 -10.21
N LYS A 583 -42.49 -16.03 -10.91
CA LYS A 583 -42.27 -17.46 -11.19
C LYS A 583 -42.00 -18.25 -9.91
N GLY A 584 -41.34 -17.62 -8.94
CA GLY A 584 -40.81 -18.26 -7.76
C GLY A 584 -39.55 -19.06 -8.10
N TYR A 585 -38.55 -19.01 -7.21
CA TYR A 585 -37.32 -19.76 -7.38
C TYR A 585 -36.85 -20.28 -6.02
N THR A 586 -36.52 -21.56 -5.95
CA THR A 586 -36.07 -22.20 -4.72
C THR A 586 -35.02 -23.26 -5.04
N LEU A 587 -34.18 -23.55 -4.05
CA LEU A 587 -33.19 -24.62 -4.12
C LEU A 587 -33.53 -25.65 -3.04
N SER A 588 -33.52 -26.92 -3.39
CA SER A 588 -33.73 -28.01 -2.42
C SER A 588 -32.43 -28.78 -2.18
N LEU A 589 -32.27 -29.32 -0.98
CA LEU A 589 -31.13 -30.19 -0.66
C LEU A 589 -31.11 -31.45 -1.53
N HIS A 590 -32.28 -31.95 -1.94
CA HIS A 590 -32.40 -33.12 -2.81
C HIS A 590 -31.79 -32.90 -4.20
N GLU A 591 -31.77 -31.67 -4.72
CA GLU A 591 -31.11 -31.37 -6.00
C GLU A 591 -29.59 -31.50 -5.94
N LEU A 592 -28.98 -31.42 -4.74
CA LEU A 592 -27.55 -31.66 -4.54
C LEU A 592 -27.23 -33.16 -4.42
N ASP A 593 -28.24 -34.01 -4.22
CA ASP A 593 -28.04 -35.44 -4.13
C ASP A 593 -27.93 -36.05 -5.53
N VAL A 594 -26.69 -36.36 -5.94
CA VAL A 594 -26.42 -36.95 -7.24
C VAL A 594 -26.94 -38.39 -7.32
N HIS A 595 -27.33 -38.82 -8.52
CA HIS A 595 -27.85 -40.17 -8.76
C HIS A 595 -26.89 -41.26 -8.26
N GLU A 596 -27.41 -42.37 -7.73
CA GLU A 596 -26.58 -43.43 -7.11
C GLU A 596 -25.49 -43.98 -8.05
N LYS A 597 -25.80 -44.19 -9.33
CA LYS A 597 -24.82 -44.46 -10.40
C LYS A 597 -23.60 -43.54 -10.38
N VAL A 598 -23.79 -42.23 -10.19
CA VAL A 598 -22.68 -41.26 -10.11
C VAL A 598 -21.87 -41.48 -8.84
N LYS A 599 -22.50 -41.82 -7.71
CA LYS A 599 -21.81 -42.16 -6.46
C LYS A 599 -21.02 -43.46 -6.57
N GLU A 600 -21.53 -44.45 -7.30
CA GLU A 600 -20.83 -45.70 -7.61
C GLU A 600 -19.59 -45.44 -8.47
N ILE A 601 -19.73 -44.71 -9.58
CA ILE A 601 -18.61 -44.29 -10.43
C ILE A 601 -17.59 -43.48 -9.62
N THR A 602 -18.05 -42.60 -8.73
CA THR A 602 -17.17 -41.82 -7.83
C THR A 602 -16.35 -42.75 -6.93
N LYS A 603 -16.99 -43.77 -6.32
CA LYS A 603 -16.27 -44.76 -5.50
C LYS A 603 -15.24 -45.53 -6.32
N GLU A 604 -15.55 -45.89 -7.56
CA GLU A 604 -14.61 -46.56 -8.48
C GLU A 604 -13.41 -45.67 -8.82
N ILE A 605 -13.64 -44.39 -9.13
CA ILE A 605 -12.57 -43.42 -9.42
C ILE A 605 -11.66 -43.24 -8.20
N ILE A 606 -12.25 -43.09 -7.00
CA ILE A 606 -11.48 -42.97 -5.75
C ILE A 606 -10.66 -44.25 -5.50
N ALA A 607 -11.27 -45.43 -5.61
CA ALA A 607 -10.57 -46.71 -5.41
C ALA A 607 -9.42 -46.90 -6.40
N LYS A 608 -9.61 -46.52 -7.68
CA LYS A 608 -8.57 -46.53 -8.71
C LYS A 608 -7.41 -45.59 -8.36
N ALA A 609 -7.71 -44.39 -7.84
CA ALA A 609 -6.69 -43.43 -7.43
C ALA A 609 -5.92 -43.89 -6.17
N GLU A 610 -6.60 -44.51 -5.20
CA GLU A 610 -5.97 -45.13 -4.03
C GLU A 610 -5.04 -46.27 -4.45
N LYS A 611 -5.48 -47.15 -5.36
CA LYS A 611 -4.64 -48.23 -5.90
C LYS A 611 -3.38 -47.70 -6.59
N LYS A 612 -3.53 -46.73 -7.50
CA LYS A 612 -2.37 -46.07 -8.14
C LYS A 612 -1.44 -45.40 -7.14
N THR A 613 -1.99 -44.83 -6.07
CA THR A 613 -1.17 -44.23 -5.01
C THR A 613 -0.37 -45.28 -4.26
N LEU A 614 -0.95 -46.45 -3.99
CA LEU A 614 -0.25 -47.58 -3.38
C LEU A 614 0.85 -48.11 -4.30
N GLU A 615 0.60 -48.25 -5.61
CA GLU A 615 1.61 -48.63 -6.60
C GLU A 615 2.83 -47.68 -6.56
N VAL A 616 2.60 -46.35 -6.47
CA VAL A 616 3.68 -45.36 -6.34
C VAL A 616 4.43 -45.49 -5.01
N ILE A 617 3.76 -45.88 -3.92
CA ILE A 617 4.40 -46.12 -2.62
C ILE A 617 5.23 -47.40 -2.66
N GLU A 618 4.71 -48.48 -3.25
CA GLU A 618 5.42 -49.75 -3.42
C GLU A 618 6.64 -49.61 -4.32
N ASP A 619 6.55 -48.86 -5.41
CA ASP A 619 7.69 -48.57 -6.29
C ASP A 619 8.75 -47.70 -5.60
N TYR A 620 8.33 -46.83 -4.68
CA TYR A 620 9.27 -46.07 -3.84
C TYR A 620 9.98 -46.96 -2.83
N GLU A 621 9.25 -47.85 -2.14
CA GLU A 621 9.83 -48.79 -1.17
C GLU A 621 10.73 -49.84 -1.83
N ALA A 622 10.42 -50.24 -3.07
CA ALA A 622 11.21 -51.17 -3.87
C ALA A 622 12.35 -50.49 -4.66
N ASP A 623 12.57 -49.18 -4.49
CA ASP A 623 13.57 -48.36 -5.20
C ASP A 623 13.48 -48.44 -6.74
N ARG A 624 12.26 -48.70 -7.26
CA ARG A 624 11.93 -48.73 -8.70
C ARG A 624 11.44 -47.39 -9.22
N LEU A 625 11.15 -46.44 -8.33
CA LEU A 625 10.58 -45.15 -8.71
C LEU A 625 11.60 -44.28 -9.44
N GLU A 626 11.36 -43.99 -10.72
CA GLU A 626 12.18 -43.02 -11.43
C GLU A 626 12.03 -41.61 -10.84
N SER A 627 13.17 -41.01 -10.46
CA SER A 627 13.22 -39.64 -9.95
C SER A 627 12.84 -38.63 -11.02
N MET A 628 12.02 -37.65 -10.65
CA MET A 628 11.77 -36.50 -11.51
C MET A 628 13.03 -35.61 -11.59
N PRO A 629 13.33 -35.02 -12.75
CA PRO A 629 14.48 -34.12 -12.90
C PRO A 629 14.45 -33.00 -11.84
N GLY A 630 15.54 -32.86 -11.08
CA GLY A 630 15.70 -31.81 -10.07
C GLY A 630 15.01 -32.04 -8.71
N LYS A 631 14.33 -33.18 -8.52
CA LYS A 631 13.66 -33.54 -7.25
C LYS A 631 14.33 -34.73 -6.56
N THR A 632 14.17 -34.82 -5.25
CA THR A 632 14.53 -36.04 -4.52
C THR A 632 13.52 -37.16 -4.79
N MET A 633 13.86 -38.41 -4.45
CA MET A 633 12.92 -39.54 -4.57
C MET A 633 11.65 -39.32 -3.74
N GLU A 634 11.79 -38.75 -2.52
CA GLU A 634 10.66 -38.40 -1.65
C GLU A 634 9.76 -37.31 -2.27
N GLU A 635 10.36 -36.26 -2.80
CA GLU A 635 9.62 -35.17 -3.45
C GLU A 635 8.93 -35.65 -4.73
N THR A 636 9.59 -36.55 -5.47
CA THR A 636 9.03 -37.20 -6.66
C THR A 636 7.81 -38.04 -6.29
N ARG A 637 7.91 -38.86 -5.24
CA ARG A 637 6.79 -39.63 -4.69
C ARG A 637 5.62 -38.71 -4.33
N GLU A 638 5.85 -37.70 -3.51
CA GLU A 638 4.79 -36.78 -3.09
C GLU A 638 4.15 -36.03 -4.27
N THR A 639 4.95 -35.64 -5.26
CA THR A 639 4.44 -34.97 -6.46
C THR A 639 3.52 -35.89 -7.26
N LYS A 640 3.95 -37.14 -7.53
CA LYS A 640 3.14 -38.13 -8.27
C LYS A 640 1.84 -38.44 -7.54
N ILE A 641 1.89 -38.65 -6.22
CA ILE A 641 0.69 -38.92 -5.42
C ILE A 641 -0.29 -37.74 -5.48
N MET A 642 0.21 -36.52 -5.33
CA MET A 642 -0.64 -35.33 -5.38
C MET A 642 -1.27 -35.11 -6.76
N GLN A 643 -0.57 -35.41 -7.85
CA GLN A 643 -1.13 -35.40 -9.21
C GLN A 643 -2.30 -36.38 -9.34
N ILE A 644 -2.12 -37.62 -8.86
CA ILE A 644 -3.17 -38.65 -8.88
C ILE A 644 -4.39 -38.21 -8.08
N LEU A 645 -4.20 -37.70 -6.85
CA LEU A 645 -5.30 -37.33 -5.97
C LEU A 645 -6.03 -36.05 -6.43
N ASN A 646 -5.33 -35.12 -7.10
CA ASN A 646 -5.96 -33.94 -7.70
C ASN A 646 -6.75 -34.29 -8.97
N SER A 647 -6.36 -35.34 -9.72
CA SER A 647 -7.12 -35.76 -10.90
C SER A 647 -8.52 -36.24 -10.52
N VAL A 648 -8.65 -36.94 -9.37
CA VAL A 648 -9.94 -37.43 -8.86
C VAL A 648 -11.02 -36.34 -8.85
N ARG A 649 -10.70 -35.13 -8.38
CA ARG A 649 -11.67 -34.04 -8.32
C ARG A 649 -12.15 -33.63 -9.71
N THR A 650 -11.25 -33.63 -10.70
CA THR A 650 -11.56 -33.26 -12.08
C THR A 650 -12.37 -34.35 -12.76
N ASP A 651 -11.92 -35.61 -12.64
CA ASP A 651 -12.56 -36.80 -13.19
C ASP A 651 -14.01 -36.92 -12.67
N VAL A 652 -14.20 -36.77 -11.35
CA VAL A 652 -15.53 -36.79 -10.73
C VAL A 652 -16.36 -35.59 -11.16
N SER A 653 -15.77 -34.39 -11.29
CA SER A 653 -16.50 -33.20 -11.73
C SER A 653 -17.06 -33.36 -13.14
N ASP A 654 -16.33 -33.98 -14.05
CA ASP A 654 -16.79 -34.20 -15.42
C ASP A 654 -17.88 -35.28 -15.50
N VAL A 655 -17.81 -36.31 -14.65
CA VAL A 655 -18.91 -37.28 -14.50
C VAL A 655 -20.16 -36.58 -13.95
N VAL A 656 -20.03 -35.75 -12.93
CA VAL A 656 -21.14 -34.97 -12.35
C VAL A 656 -21.75 -34.08 -13.42
N LYS A 657 -20.97 -33.29 -14.17
CA LYS A 657 -21.48 -32.42 -15.25
C LYS A 657 -22.32 -33.18 -16.28
N SER A 658 -21.91 -34.41 -16.61
CA SER A 658 -22.58 -35.22 -17.63
C SER A 658 -23.90 -35.83 -17.15
N HIS A 659 -24.04 -36.07 -15.85
CA HIS A 659 -25.21 -36.74 -15.26
C HIS A 659 -26.10 -35.81 -14.43
N PHE A 660 -25.67 -34.58 -14.15
CA PHE A 660 -26.42 -33.64 -13.34
C PHE A 660 -27.64 -33.09 -14.12
N PRO A 661 -28.84 -33.07 -13.53
CA PRO A 661 -30.06 -32.68 -14.23
C PRO A 661 -29.93 -31.31 -14.92
N ALA A 662 -30.16 -31.27 -16.24
CA ALA A 662 -30.10 -30.03 -17.02
C ALA A 662 -31.15 -29.00 -16.58
N GLU A 663 -32.31 -29.49 -16.14
CA GLU A 663 -33.47 -28.70 -15.73
C GLU A 663 -33.51 -28.35 -14.23
N GLY A 664 -32.58 -28.88 -13.43
CA GLY A 664 -32.50 -28.57 -12.00
C GLY A 664 -32.23 -27.09 -11.74
N SER A 665 -32.80 -26.55 -10.67
CA SER A 665 -32.65 -25.15 -10.25
C SER A 665 -31.17 -24.81 -10.02
N ILE A 666 -30.42 -25.68 -9.36
CA ILE A 666 -28.97 -25.45 -9.14
C ILE A 666 -28.21 -25.33 -10.48
N ASN A 667 -28.55 -26.14 -11.47
CA ASN A 667 -27.90 -26.09 -12.78
C ASN A 667 -28.30 -24.83 -13.56
N LYS A 668 -29.55 -24.39 -13.46
CA LYS A 668 -30.02 -23.13 -14.04
C LYS A 668 -29.29 -21.92 -13.44
N MET A 669 -29.08 -21.92 -12.13
CA MET A 669 -28.29 -20.90 -11.43
C MET A 669 -26.85 -20.87 -11.95
N ILE A 670 -26.16 -22.02 -11.98
CA ILE A 670 -24.77 -22.13 -12.46
C ILE A 670 -24.67 -21.72 -13.95
N LYS A 671 -25.56 -22.21 -14.82
CA LYS A 671 -25.55 -21.90 -16.26
C LYS A 671 -25.91 -20.45 -16.57
N SER A 672 -26.74 -19.81 -15.74
CA SER A 672 -27.05 -18.39 -15.88
C SER A 672 -25.86 -17.49 -15.55
N GLY A 673 -24.92 -18.00 -14.74
CA GLY A 673 -23.77 -17.26 -14.23
C GLY A 673 -24.09 -16.42 -12.99
N SER A 674 -25.24 -16.64 -12.35
CA SER A 674 -25.65 -15.88 -11.15
C SER A 674 -24.90 -16.29 -9.89
N GLY A 675 -24.50 -17.57 -9.78
CA GLY A 675 -23.75 -18.06 -8.63
C GLY A 675 -23.48 -19.56 -8.65
N GLY A 676 -22.42 -19.96 -7.96
CA GLY A 676 -22.01 -21.35 -7.80
C GLY A 676 -21.18 -21.90 -8.97
N SER A 677 -20.57 -23.07 -8.75
CA SER A 677 -19.82 -23.79 -9.77
C SER A 677 -20.13 -25.28 -9.70
N MET A 678 -19.88 -26.01 -10.79
CA MET A 678 -20.02 -27.47 -10.79
C MET A 678 -19.06 -28.15 -9.80
N LEU A 679 -17.93 -27.52 -9.49
CA LEU A 679 -17.00 -28.01 -8.47
C LEU A 679 -17.63 -27.96 -7.07
N ASN A 680 -18.44 -26.95 -6.76
CA ASN A 680 -19.16 -26.87 -5.49
C ASN A 680 -20.15 -28.04 -5.35
N VAL A 681 -20.89 -28.35 -6.43
CA VAL A 681 -21.80 -29.50 -6.47
C VAL A 681 -21.03 -30.80 -6.28
N THR A 682 -19.88 -30.97 -6.93
CA THR A 682 -19.00 -32.14 -6.76
C THR A 682 -18.56 -32.32 -5.30
N GLN A 683 -18.20 -31.23 -4.60
CA GLN A 683 -17.79 -31.30 -3.20
C GLN A 683 -18.95 -31.61 -2.25
N MET A 684 -20.14 -31.06 -2.54
CA MET A 684 -21.34 -31.27 -1.73
C MET A 684 -21.92 -32.68 -1.89
N GLY A 685 -21.97 -33.21 -3.11
CA GLY A 685 -22.62 -34.49 -3.44
C GLY A 685 -21.68 -35.70 -3.48
N CYS A 686 -20.43 -35.54 -3.95
CA CYS A 686 -19.54 -36.67 -4.26
C CYS A 686 -18.34 -36.80 -3.31
N CYS A 687 -17.38 -35.87 -3.38
CA CYS A 687 -16.19 -35.90 -2.54
C CYS A 687 -15.53 -34.52 -2.45
N VAL A 688 -15.00 -34.15 -1.28
CA VAL A 688 -14.31 -32.87 -1.10
C VAL A 688 -12.93 -32.86 -1.79
N GLY A 689 -12.19 -33.97 -1.70
CA GLY A 689 -10.87 -34.15 -2.33
C GLY A 689 -9.67 -33.93 -1.41
N GLN A 690 -8.47 -33.86 -1.99
CA GLN A 690 -7.21 -33.70 -1.25
C GLN A 690 -7.09 -32.30 -0.62
N GLN A 691 -6.84 -32.27 0.69
CA GLN A 691 -6.49 -31.05 1.42
C GLN A 691 -4.98 -30.83 1.40
N SER A 692 -4.54 -29.64 0.98
CA SER A 692 -3.13 -29.28 0.89
C SER A 692 -2.78 -28.18 1.89
N LEU A 693 -1.67 -28.34 2.62
CA LEU A 693 -1.08 -27.29 3.43
C LEU A 693 0.28 -26.91 2.84
N TRP A 694 0.49 -25.63 2.55
CA TRP A 694 1.74 -25.11 1.95
C TRP A 694 2.19 -25.91 0.70
N ASN A 695 1.24 -26.22 -0.18
CA ASN A 695 1.45 -27.02 -1.40
C ASN A 695 1.99 -28.44 -1.16
N LYS A 696 1.83 -28.97 0.05
CA LYS A 696 2.16 -30.34 0.42
C LYS A 696 0.94 -31.04 1.03
N ARG A 697 0.94 -32.37 1.00
CA ARG A 697 -0.02 -33.15 1.80
C ARG A 697 0.32 -32.99 3.28
N ILE A 698 -0.68 -33.15 4.15
CA ILE A 698 -0.50 -32.94 5.59
C ILE A 698 0.48 -33.97 6.13
N SER A 699 1.58 -33.52 6.73
CA SER A 699 2.68 -34.38 7.18
C SER A 699 3.10 -34.19 8.62
N PHE A 700 2.63 -33.14 9.28
CA PHE A 700 3.01 -32.76 10.64
C PHE A 700 1.91 -33.14 11.62
N GLY A 701 2.29 -33.34 12.88
CA GLY A 701 1.42 -33.84 13.94
C GLY A 701 2.23 -34.46 15.06
N TYR A 702 2.12 -35.77 15.23
CA TYR A 702 2.89 -36.58 16.18
C TYR A 702 4.18 -37.13 15.55
N SER A 703 5.05 -37.76 16.35
CA SER A 703 6.28 -38.39 15.87
C SER A 703 6.00 -39.39 14.74
N ASP A 704 6.43 -39.02 13.53
CA ASP A 704 6.30 -39.77 12.27
C ASP A 704 4.86 -40.09 11.84
N ARG A 705 3.85 -39.35 12.32
CA ARG A 705 2.45 -39.56 11.94
C ARG A 705 1.61 -38.30 12.09
N THR A 706 0.55 -38.18 11.30
CA THR A 706 -0.34 -37.02 11.36
C THR A 706 -1.25 -37.03 12.58
N LEU A 707 -1.92 -38.17 12.87
CA LEU A 707 -2.80 -38.34 14.03
C LEU A 707 -2.48 -39.63 14.79
N ALA A 708 -2.87 -39.70 16.07
CA ALA A 708 -2.49 -40.78 16.99
C ALA A 708 -3.01 -42.17 16.60
N PHE A 709 -4.08 -42.25 15.80
CA PHE A 709 -4.66 -43.50 15.31
C PHE A 709 -4.11 -43.97 13.96
N PHE A 710 -3.28 -43.16 13.29
CA PHE A 710 -2.54 -43.62 12.11
C PHE A 710 -1.23 -44.30 12.51
N LYS A 711 -0.78 -45.22 11.66
CA LYS A 711 0.52 -45.87 11.83
C LYS A 711 1.65 -44.86 11.61
N LYS A 712 2.81 -45.12 12.21
CA LYS A 712 4.02 -44.34 11.93
C LYS A 712 4.40 -44.51 10.46
N ASN A 713 4.85 -43.43 9.83
CA ASN A 713 5.20 -43.31 8.43
C ASN A 713 4.08 -43.69 7.44
N ASP A 714 2.81 -43.56 7.84
CA ASP A 714 1.69 -43.83 6.93
C ASP A 714 1.63 -42.77 5.81
N LEU A 715 1.76 -43.24 4.56
CA LEU A 715 1.76 -42.42 3.33
C LEU A 715 0.44 -42.49 2.56
N LYS A 716 -0.52 -43.28 3.05
CA LYS A 716 -1.83 -43.45 2.42
C LYS A 716 -2.57 -42.11 2.29
N PRO A 717 -3.46 -41.96 1.28
CA PRO A 717 -4.25 -40.75 1.09
C PRO A 717 -5.02 -40.32 2.36
N GLU A 718 -5.69 -41.26 3.04
CA GLU A 718 -6.47 -40.98 4.25
C GLU A 718 -5.63 -40.39 5.39
N ALA A 719 -4.41 -40.91 5.60
CA ALA A 719 -3.51 -40.45 6.65
C ALA A 719 -2.92 -39.06 6.36
N ARG A 720 -3.00 -38.60 5.11
CA ARG A 720 -2.34 -37.39 4.61
C ARG A 720 -3.33 -36.32 4.10
N GLY A 721 -4.59 -36.39 4.53
CA GLY A 721 -5.58 -35.32 4.30
C GLY A 721 -6.47 -35.47 3.06
N PHE A 722 -6.58 -36.67 2.49
CA PHE A 722 -7.57 -36.93 1.43
C PHE A 722 -8.96 -37.15 2.04
N ILE A 723 -9.94 -36.31 1.65
CA ILE A 723 -11.32 -36.40 2.12
C ILE A 723 -12.18 -37.08 1.05
N LYS A 724 -12.60 -38.31 1.32
CA LYS A 724 -13.46 -39.09 0.41
C LYS A 724 -14.95 -38.82 0.61
N SER A 725 -15.34 -38.40 1.81
CA SER A 725 -16.72 -38.08 2.12
C SER A 725 -17.15 -36.76 1.44
N SER A 726 -18.44 -36.65 1.14
CA SER A 726 -19.06 -35.41 0.70
C SER A 726 -19.64 -34.63 1.90
N PHE A 727 -19.93 -33.34 1.72
CA PHE A 727 -20.58 -32.57 2.78
C PHE A 727 -21.99 -33.10 3.12
N LEU A 728 -22.73 -33.60 2.12
CA LEU A 728 -24.07 -34.16 2.33
C LEU A 728 -24.04 -35.45 3.17
N LYS A 729 -23.06 -36.32 2.93
CA LYS A 729 -22.88 -37.55 3.73
C LYS A 729 -22.37 -37.25 5.15
N GLY A 730 -21.64 -36.15 5.32
CA GLY A 730 -20.94 -35.80 6.54
C GLY A 730 -19.50 -36.33 6.55
N LEU A 731 -18.61 -35.57 7.19
CA LEU A 731 -17.18 -35.86 7.26
C LEU A 731 -16.85 -36.76 8.46
N LYS A 732 -15.91 -37.69 8.30
CA LYS A 732 -15.34 -38.44 9.43
C LYS A 732 -14.55 -37.48 10.35
N PRO A 733 -14.35 -37.80 11.65
CA PRO A 733 -13.56 -36.96 12.55
C PRO A 733 -12.15 -36.63 12.04
N SER A 734 -11.47 -37.59 11.40
CA SER A 734 -10.15 -37.38 10.79
C SER A 734 -10.20 -36.41 9.60
N GLU A 735 -11.18 -36.60 8.72
CA GLU A 735 -11.43 -35.75 7.54
C GLU A 735 -11.81 -34.33 7.94
N PHE A 736 -12.70 -34.19 8.93
CA PHE A 736 -13.09 -32.91 9.50
C PHE A 736 -11.88 -32.16 10.06
N PHE A 737 -11.02 -32.84 10.82
CA PHE A 737 -9.83 -32.22 11.38
C PHE A 737 -8.86 -31.73 10.29
N PHE A 738 -8.62 -32.54 9.24
CA PHE A 738 -7.79 -32.13 8.11
C PHE A 738 -8.38 -30.98 7.29
N GLY A 739 -9.71 -30.96 7.09
CA GLY A 739 -10.41 -29.83 6.51
C GLY A 739 -10.33 -28.57 7.37
N ALA A 740 -10.42 -28.71 8.69
CA ALA A 740 -10.30 -27.58 9.62
C ALA A 740 -8.88 -26.98 9.64
N ILE A 741 -7.83 -27.81 9.54
CA ILE A 741 -6.43 -27.33 9.44
C ILE A 741 -6.25 -26.41 8.23
N THR A 742 -6.70 -26.86 7.05
CA THR A 742 -6.55 -26.10 5.80
C THR A 742 -7.46 -24.88 5.76
N GLY A 743 -8.70 -24.99 6.24
CA GLY A 743 -9.58 -23.84 6.44
C GLY A 743 -8.97 -22.78 7.36
N ARG A 744 -8.30 -23.19 8.45
CA ARG A 744 -7.60 -22.26 9.35
C ARG A 744 -6.40 -21.58 8.68
N ASP A 745 -5.62 -22.31 7.89
CA ASP A 745 -4.50 -21.73 7.12
C ASP A 745 -4.98 -20.66 6.16
N ALA A 746 -6.05 -20.90 5.39
CA ALA A 746 -6.63 -19.91 4.48
C ALA A 746 -7.12 -18.65 5.21
N LEU A 747 -7.79 -18.81 6.36
CA LEU A 747 -8.22 -17.67 7.20
C LEU A 747 -7.04 -16.89 7.77
N MET A 748 -6.00 -17.58 8.23
CA MET A 748 -4.78 -16.95 8.75
C MET A 748 -4.00 -16.24 7.64
N ASP A 749 -3.88 -16.83 6.46
CA ASP A 749 -3.20 -16.23 5.32
C ASP A 749 -3.91 -14.94 4.87
N THR A 750 -5.25 -14.96 4.84
CA THR A 750 -6.07 -13.76 4.59
C THR A 750 -5.78 -12.67 5.62
N ALA A 751 -5.80 -13.00 6.91
CA ALA A 751 -5.55 -12.04 8.00
C ALA A 751 -4.11 -11.48 8.01
N LEU A 752 -3.10 -12.31 7.67
CA LEU A 752 -1.69 -11.92 7.69
C LEU A 752 -1.26 -11.14 6.44
N ARG A 753 -1.87 -11.41 5.28
CA ARG A 753 -1.54 -10.73 4.03
C ARG A 753 -2.31 -9.43 3.82
N THR A 754 -3.50 -9.26 4.39
CA THR A 754 -4.28 -8.01 4.27
C THR A 754 -3.51 -6.75 4.72
N PRO A 755 -2.77 -6.76 5.85
CA PRO A 755 -1.92 -5.62 6.22
C PRO A 755 -0.77 -5.38 5.23
N LYS A 756 -0.24 -6.44 4.60
CA LYS A 756 0.85 -6.35 3.62
C LYS A 756 0.35 -5.75 2.31
N SER A 757 -0.81 -6.16 1.80
CA SER A 757 -1.42 -5.58 0.60
C SER A 757 -1.77 -4.10 0.81
N GLY A 758 -2.38 -3.75 1.95
CA GLY A 758 -2.69 -2.36 2.29
C GLY A 758 -1.44 -1.47 2.41
N TYR A 759 -0.36 -2.01 2.99
CA TYR A 759 0.91 -1.29 3.05
C TYR A 759 1.58 -1.14 1.67
N LEU A 760 1.49 -2.14 0.80
CA LEU A 760 1.95 -2.07 -0.59
C LEU A 760 1.18 -1.00 -1.38
N TYR A 761 -0.15 -1.01 -1.29
CA TYR A 761 -1.00 0.02 -1.91
C TYR A 761 -0.58 1.42 -1.47
N ARG A 762 -0.42 1.64 -0.15
CA ARG A 762 0.04 2.92 0.39
C ARG A 762 1.39 3.36 -0.18
N ARG A 763 2.33 2.42 -0.36
CA ARG A 763 3.65 2.68 -0.95
C ARG A 763 3.53 3.12 -2.41
N LEU A 764 2.70 2.43 -3.19
CA LEU A 764 2.46 2.75 -4.59
C LEU A 764 1.84 4.14 -4.73
N VAL A 765 0.78 4.44 -3.98
CA VAL A 765 0.15 5.78 -3.99
C VAL A 765 1.19 6.84 -3.60
N SER A 766 1.91 6.62 -2.50
CA SER A 766 2.91 7.58 -2.03
C SER A 766 4.07 7.78 -3.01
N ALA A 767 4.36 6.82 -3.89
CA ALA A 767 5.37 6.96 -4.94
C ALA A 767 4.80 7.66 -6.18
N LEU A 768 3.62 7.24 -6.65
CA LEU A 768 3.08 7.59 -7.97
C LEU A 768 2.11 8.78 -7.98
N GLN A 769 1.58 9.22 -6.84
CA GLN A 769 0.54 10.28 -6.77
C GLN A 769 0.87 11.61 -7.48
N ASP A 770 2.14 11.89 -7.72
CA ASP A 770 2.59 13.13 -8.37
C ASP A 770 2.62 12.99 -9.90
N LEU A 771 2.37 11.80 -10.44
CA LEU A 771 2.32 11.53 -11.88
C LEU A 771 0.95 11.91 -12.44
N LYS A 772 0.95 12.88 -13.34
CA LYS A 772 -0.24 13.39 -14.02
C LYS A 772 0.03 13.61 -15.51
N VAL A 773 -1.02 13.63 -16.31
CA VAL A 773 -0.95 14.01 -17.73
C VAL A 773 -0.99 15.53 -17.85
N GLU A 774 -0.03 16.13 -18.56
CA GLU A 774 0.00 17.56 -18.85
C GLU A 774 -0.78 17.89 -20.14
N TYR A 775 -1.02 19.18 -20.38
CA TYR A 775 -1.75 19.65 -21.58
C TYR A 775 -1.06 19.32 -22.91
N ASP A 776 0.23 19.02 -22.89
CA ASP A 776 1.00 18.56 -24.06
C ASP A 776 0.90 17.04 -24.28
N GLY A 777 0.15 16.31 -23.45
CA GLY A 777 -0.03 14.85 -23.52
C GLY A 777 1.08 14.04 -22.83
N THR A 778 2.12 14.70 -22.31
CA THR A 778 3.21 14.03 -21.59
C THR A 778 2.81 13.70 -20.16
N VAL A 779 3.38 12.63 -19.59
CA VAL A 779 3.21 12.28 -18.18
C VAL A 779 4.42 12.79 -17.40
N ARG A 780 4.19 13.67 -16.44
CA ARG A 780 5.25 14.32 -15.66
C ARG A 780 5.09 14.12 -14.15
N ASP A 781 6.21 14.20 -13.45
CA ASP A 781 6.24 14.27 -11.98
C ASP A 781 6.06 15.71 -11.47
N ALA A 782 6.02 15.90 -10.14
CA ALA A 782 5.90 17.22 -9.52
C ALA A 782 7.10 18.17 -9.78
N SER A 783 8.23 17.66 -10.28
CA SER A 783 9.40 18.46 -10.66
C SER A 783 9.43 18.76 -12.16
N GLU A 784 8.33 18.45 -12.88
CA GLU A 784 8.20 18.56 -14.33
C GLU A 784 9.13 17.63 -15.13
N ASN A 785 9.70 16.60 -14.49
CA ASN A 785 10.45 15.57 -15.22
C ASN A 785 9.46 14.69 -16.00
N ILE A 786 9.76 14.44 -17.26
CA ILE A 786 8.97 13.57 -18.12
C ILE A 786 9.25 12.11 -17.73
N VAL A 787 8.19 11.37 -17.39
CA VAL A 787 8.24 9.92 -17.14
C VAL A 787 7.80 9.16 -18.38
N GLN A 788 6.77 9.64 -19.08
CA GLN A 788 6.33 9.10 -20.37
C GLN A 788 6.03 10.24 -21.35
N PHE A 789 6.39 10.07 -22.62
CA PHE A 789 6.04 11.02 -23.68
C PHE A 789 4.55 11.00 -24.03
N SER A 790 3.93 9.83 -23.87
CA SER A 790 2.49 9.65 -24.01
C SER A 790 2.06 8.58 -23.01
N TYR A 791 0.92 8.79 -22.35
CA TYR A 791 0.42 7.84 -21.35
C TYR A 791 0.26 6.45 -21.95
N GLY A 792 0.95 5.47 -21.39
CA GLY A 792 0.83 4.08 -21.86
C GLY A 792 1.29 3.84 -23.30
N GLU A 793 2.16 4.71 -23.84
CA GLU A 793 2.68 4.70 -25.22
C GLU A 793 1.67 5.08 -26.32
N ASP A 794 0.38 5.26 -26.00
CA ASP A 794 -0.67 5.57 -26.99
C ASP A 794 -1.62 6.70 -26.60
N GLY A 795 -1.54 7.21 -25.37
CA GLY A 795 -2.32 8.36 -24.90
C GLY A 795 -3.79 8.05 -24.65
N LYS A 796 -4.15 6.77 -24.48
CA LYS A 796 -5.54 6.32 -24.32
C LYS A 796 -5.94 6.10 -22.86
N ASP A 797 -7.15 6.50 -22.51
CA ASP A 797 -7.77 6.25 -21.21
C ASP A 797 -8.28 4.81 -21.12
N VAL A 798 -7.85 4.08 -20.10
CA VAL A 798 -8.24 2.67 -19.86
C VAL A 798 -9.76 2.53 -19.71
N ALA A 799 -10.44 3.47 -19.06
CA ALA A 799 -11.89 3.40 -18.86
C ALA A 799 -12.69 3.64 -20.15
N LYS A 800 -12.07 4.24 -21.18
CA LYS A 800 -12.73 4.64 -22.44
C LYS A 800 -12.30 3.79 -23.64
N LEU A 801 -11.52 2.73 -23.46
CA LEU A 801 -10.98 1.92 -24.56
C LEU A 801 -12.04 1.29 -25.49
N HIS A 802 -13.29 1.15 -25.02
CA HIS A 802 -14.40 0.66 -25.83
C HIS A 802 -15.09 1.76 -26.65
N LEU A 803 -14.85 3.04 -26.32
CA LEU A 803 -15.43 4.22 -26.98
C LEU A 803 -14.61 4.64 -28.20
N LYS A 804 -15.19 5.50 -29.05
CA LYS A 804 -14.50 6.11 -30.20
C LYS A 804 -13.56 7.25 -29.80
N ASP A 805 -13.90 8.01 -28.77
CA ASP A 805 -13.05 9.05 -28.17
C ASP A 805 -12.38 8.49 -26.92
N ASP A 806 -11.28 7.77 -27.13
CA ASP A 806 -10.55 7.05 -26.09
C ASP A 806 -9.35 7.82 -25.55
N LYS A 807 -9.18 9.10 -25.90
CA LYS A 807 -8.04 9.91 -25.47
C LYS A 807 -8.11 10.25 -23.99
N ILE A 808 -6.94 10.20 -23.34
CA ILE A 808 -6.83 10.62 -21.95
C ILE A 808 -6.94 12.14 -21.82
N SER A 809 -7.65 12.59 -20.79
CA SER A 809 -7.83 14.01 -20.52
C SER A 809 -6.60 14.61 -19.83
N PRO A 810 -6.14 15.80 -20.23
CA PRO A 810 -5.12 16.53 -19.47
C PRO A 810 -5.56 16.74 -18.03
N GLY A 811 -4.61 16.60 -17.11
CA GLY A 811 -4.82 16.70 -15.68
C GLY A 811 -5.23 15.41 -14.97
N GLU A 812 -5.43 14.32 -15.71
CA GLU A 812 -5.79 13.03 -15.11
C GLU A 812 -4.66 12.52 -14.19
N ALA A 813 -5.06 12.07 -13.00
CA ALA A 813 -4.16 11.58 -11.95
C ALA A 813 -3.72 10.11 -12.21
N VAL A 814 -3.08 9.86 -13.36
CA VAL A 814 -2.72 8.52 -13.85
C VAL A 814 -1.90 7.69 -12.86
N GLY A 815 -1.06 8.34 -12.04
CA GLY A 815 -0.29 7.66 -11.01
C GLY A 815 -1.14 7.09 -9.88
N VAL A 816 -2.19 7.82 -9.45
CA VAL A 816 -3.10 7.35 -8.40
C VAL A 816 -3.97 6.21 -8.92
N ILE A 817 -4.50 6.32 -10.14
CA ILE A 817 -5.33 5.27 -10.78
C ILE A 817 -4.53 3.99 -10.95
N THR A 818 -3.26 4.12 -11.36
CA THR A 818 -2.34 3.00 -11.46
C THR A 818 -2.11 2.35 -10.09
N ALA A 819 -1.81 3.14 -9.05
CA ALA A 819 -1.64 2.61 -7.71
C ALA A 819 -2.89 1.89 -7.17
N GLN A 820 -4.08 2.42 -7.45
CA GLN A 820 -5.38 1.81 -7.09
C GLN A 820 -5.60 0.47 -7.80
N SER A 821 -5.32 0.42 -9.10
CA SER A 821 -5.44 -0.81 -9.91
C SER A 821 -4.60 -1.95 -9.33
N PHE A 822 -3.37 -1.65 -8.90
CA PHE A 822 -2.51 -2.60 -8.20
C PHE A 822 -3.00 -2.91 -6.77
N GLY A 823 -3.55 -1.94 -6.05
CA GLY A 823 -4.05 -2.11 -4.69
C GLY A 823 -5.26 -3.05 -4.61
N GLU A 824 -6.21 -2.88 -5.52
CA GLU A 824 -7.36 -3.76 -5.70
C GLU A 824 -6.92 -5.20 -6.02
N ALA A 825 -6.09 -5.36 -7.06
CA ALA A 825 -5.57 -6.67 -7.46
C ALA A 825 -4.77 -7.34 -6.33
N SER A 826 -3.95 -6.58 -5.61
CA SER A 826 -3.18 -7.10 -4.46
C SER A 826 -4.07 -7.63 -3.36
N THR A 827 -5.25 -7.04 -3.14
CA THR A 827 -6.21 -7.49 -2.13
C THR A 827 -6.97 -8.72 -2.62
N GLN A 828 -7.33 -8.77 -3.91
CA GLN A 828 -7.91 -9.95 -4.54
C GLN A 828 -6.95 -11.16 -4.51
N MET A 829 -5.64 -10.95 -4.67
CA MET A 829 -4.61 -12.00 -4.50
C MET A 829 -4.52 -12.55 -3.07
N VAL A 830 -4.96 -11.79 -2.06
CA VAL A 830 -5.02 -12.27 -0.67
C VAL A 830 -6.22 -13.18 -0.48
N LEU A 831 -7.35 -12.84 -1.09
CA LEU A 831 -8.60 -13.59 -0.99
C LEU A 831 -8.56 -14.86 -1.86
N ARG A 832 -7.91 -14.78 -3.02
CA ARG A 832 -7.67 -15.90 -3.92
C ARG A 832 -6.45 -16.69 -3.47
N THR A 833 -6.53 -17.35 -2.32
CA THR A 833 -5.58 -18.43 -1.97
C THR A 833 -5.89 -19.66 -2.81
N PHE A 834 -5.72 -19.56 -4.14
CA PHE A 834 -5.68 -20.75 -4.97
C PHE A 834 -4.43 -21.52 -4.57
N HIS A 835 -4.63 -22.63 -3.86
CA HIS A 835 -3.68 -23.73 -3.91
C HIS A 835 -3.58 -24.13 -5.38
N MET A 836 -2.58 -23.63 -6.10
CA MET A 836 -2.30 -24.11 -7.44
C MET A 836 -2.01 -25.61 -7.32
N ALA A 837 -3.04 -26.40 -7.64
CA ALA A 837 -2.92 -27.80 -8.00
C ALA A 837 -2.29 -27.87 -9.39
N GLY A 838 -1.03 -27.47 -9.47
CA GLY A 838 -0.23 -27.46 -10.68
C GLY A 838 1.21 -27.73 -10.31
N VAL A 839 1.77 -28.80 -10.85
CA VAL A 839 3.16 -29.19 -10.62
C VAL A 839 4.06 -28.22 -11.37
N ALA A 840 4.33 -27.06 -10.77
CA ALA A 840 5.46 -26.26 -11.20
C ALA A 840 6.72 -27.13 -11.00
N GLN A 841 7.48 -27.34 -12.09
CA GLN A 841 8.72 -28.11 -12.04
C GLN A 841 9.74 -27.48 -11.08
N MET A 842 9.61 -26.18 -10.80
CA MET A 842 10.39 -25.43 -9.81
C MET A 842 9.49 -24.65 -8.84
N GLN A 843 9.90 -24.55 -7.58
CA GLN A 843 9.23 -23.71 -6.58
C GLN A 843 9.57 -22.25 -6.83
N VAL A 844 8.66 -21.52 -7.47
CA VAL A 844 8.80 -20.07 -7.72
C VAL A 844 7.95 -19.31 -6.70
N THR A 845 8.45 -18.18 -6.18
CA THR A 845 7.59 -17.27 -5.41
C THR A 845 6.52 -16.69 -6.34
N LEU A 846 5.25 -16.84 -5.96
CA LEU A 846 4.10 -16.38 -6.76
C LEU A 846 3.17 -15.48 -5.94
N GLY A 847 2.29 -14.77 -6.63
CA GLY A 847 1.29 -13.87 -6.03
C GLY A 847 1.92 -12.65 -5.35
N LEU A 848 1.30 -12.21 -4.25
CA LEU A 848 1.66 -10.97 -3.56
C LEU A 848 3.14 -10.89 -3.11
N PRO A 849 3.78 -11.95 -2.55
CA PRO A 849 5.20 -11.89 -2.21
C PRO A 849 6.11 -11.56 -3.38
N ARG A 850 5.88 -12.17 -4.56
CA ARG A 850 6.67 -11.91 -5.77
C ARG A 850 6.45 -10.50 -6.29
N LEU A 851 5.20 -10.04 -6.29
CA LEU A 851 4.87 -8.66 -6.66
C LEU A 851 5.61 -7.65 -5.76
N ILE A 852 5.67 -7.90 -4.45
CA ILE A 852 6.44 -7.07 -3.51
C ILE A 852 7.93 -7.11 -3.83
N GLU A 853 8.51 -8.26 -4.17
CA GLU A 853 9.94 -8.36 -4.53
C GLU A 853 10.30 -7.55 -5.77
N ILE A 854 9.46 -7.62 -6.80
CA ILE A 854 9.62 -6.86 -8.05
C ILE A 854 9.54 -5.36 -7.76
N LEU A 855 8.48 -4.92 -7.07
CA LEU A 855 8.27 -3.51 -6.75
C LEU A 855 9.28 -2.97 -5.73
N ASP A 856 9.83 -3.80 -4.84
CA ASP A 856 10.96 -3.45 -3.98
C ASP A 856 12.27 -3.28 -4.77
N ALA A 857 12.32 -3.78 -6.01
CA ALA A 857 13.52 -3.94 -6.81
C ALA A 857 14.65 -4.58 -5.98
N ARG A 858 14.35 -5.72 -5.33
CA ARG A 858 15.35 -6.41 -4.49
C ARG A 858 16.55 -6.80 -5.33
N LYS A 859 17.75 -6.54 -4.80
CA LYS A 859 19.01 -6.89 -5.46
C LYS A 859 19.21 -8.38 -5.68
N GLN A 860 18.62 -9.20 -4.82
CA GLN A 860 18.63 -10.65 -4.93
C GLN A 860 17.19 -11.11 -4.70
N PRO A 861 16.49 -11.64 -5.72
CA PRO A 861 15.16 -12.21 -5.56
C PRO A 861 15.23 -13.49 -4.73
N SER A 862 14.12 -13.89 -4.10
CA SER A 862 14.11 -15.11 -3.27
C SER A 862 14.24 -16.40 -4.11
N THR A 863 13.67 -16.40 -5.32
CA THR A 863 13.77 -17.49 -6.29
C THR A 863 14.22 -16.94 -7.64
N PRO A 864 15.52 -16.68 -7.83
CA PRO A 864 16.07 -16.32 -9.13
C PRO A 864 15.90 -17.49 -10.11
N MET A 865 15.54 -17.20 -11.37
CA MET A 865 15.40 -18.21 -12.42
C MET A 865 15.75 -17.62 -13.79
N MET A 866 16.23 -18.48 -14.68
CA MET A 866 16.43 -18.17 -16.09
C MET A 866 15.69 -19.18 -16.97
N GLU A 867 15.19 -18.70 -18.11
CA GLU A 867 14.70 -19.55 -19.20
C GLU A 867 15.69 -19.44 -20.37
N ILE A 868 16.29 -20.56 -20.73
CA ILE A 868 17.39 -20.63 -21.70
C ILE A 868 16.93 -21.47 -22.88
N TYR A 869 16.84 -20.84 -24.05
CA TYR A 869 16.48 -21.48 -25.30
C TYR A 869 17.73 -21.92 -26.06
N LEU A 870 17.62 -23.00 -26.82
CA LEU A 870 18.74 -23.58 -27.58
C LEU A 870 18.69 -23.14 -29.04
N ASP A 871 19.86 -23.16 -29.70
CA ASP A 871 19.93 -22.95 -31.15
C ASP A 871 19.19 -24.07 -31.89
N ARG A 872 18.67 -23.79 -33.09
CA ARG A 872 17.91 -24.77 -33.88
C ARG A 872 18.66 -26.09 -34.10
N GLU A 873 19.98 -26.02 -34.28
CA GLU A 873 20.85 -27.19 -34.46
C GLU A 873 21.01 -28.04 -33.18
N ASN A 874 20.89 -27.41 -32.01
CA ASN A 874 21.07 -28.03 -30.71
C ASN A 874 19.74 -28.31 -29.99
N ASN A 875 18.61 -28.02 -30.63
CA ASN A 875 17.25 -28.16 -30.09
C ASN A 875 16.75 -29.63 -30.10
N ASN A 876 17.59 -30.53 -29.58
CA ASN A 876 17.30 -31.95 -29.43
C ASN A 876 17.42 -32.32 -27.94
N GLU A 877 16.60 -33.25 -27.45
CA GLU A 877 16.57 -33.62 -26.02
C GLU A 877 17.96 -34.01 -25.46
N LYS A 878 18.74 -34.77 -26.24
CA LYS A 878 20.10 -35.18 -25.85
C LYS A 878 21.03 -33.99 -25.68
N ASN A 879 21.03 -33.07 -26.66
CA ASN A 879 21.88 -31.89 -26.63
C ASN A 879 21.45 -30.91 -25.53
N ALA A 880 20.14 -30.77 -25.30
CA ALA A 880 19.57 -29.97 -24.23
C ALA A 880 20.02 -30.44 -22.84
N ARG A 881 20.02 -31.76 -22.59
CA ARG A 881 20.52 -32.34 -21.33
C ARG A 881 22.01 -32.08 -21.13
N VAL A 882 22.82 -32.28 -22.18
CA VAL A 882 24.27 -32.02 -22.13
C VAL A 882 24.58 -30.55 -21.83
N ILE A 883 23.84 -29.62 -22.44
CA ILE A 883 24.01 -28.18 -22.19
C ILE A 883 23.51 -27.82 -20.78
N ALA A 884 22.39 -28.39 -20.32
CA ALA A 884 21.88 -28.16 -18.96
C ALA A 884 22.88 -28.61 -17.89
N GLU A 885 23.51 -29.78 -18.04
CA GLU A 885 24.52 -30.27 -17.11
C GLU A 885 25.79 -29.42 -17.11
N LYS A 886 26.16 -28.81 -18.25
CA LYS A 886 27.25 -27.82 -18.31
C LYS A 886 26.92 -26.52 -17.58
N ILE A 887 25.65 -26.14 -17.50
CA ILE A 887 25.19 -24.93 -16.82
C ILE A 887 25.10 -25.16 -15.31
N LYS A 888 24.63 -26.34 -14.88
CA LYS A 888 24.42 -26.70 -13.47
C LYS A 888 25.69 -26.51 -12.64
N GLU A 889 25.60 -25.73 -11.57
CA GLU A 889 26.67 -25.57 -10.59
C GLU A 889 26.92 -26.90 -9.88
N VAL A 890 28.15 -27.41 -9.99
CA VAL A 890 28.60 -28.60 -9.26
C VAL A 890 29.59 -28.15 -8.19
N LYS A 891 29.16 -28.23 -6.93
CA LYS A 891 30.03 -28.00 -5.77
C LYS A 891 30.81 -29.25 -5.43
N LEU A 892 31.98 -29.06 -4.81
CA LEU A 892 32.84 -30.16 -4.40
C LEU A 892 32.06 -31.17 -3.53
N LYS A 893 31.21 -30.70 -2.60
CA LYS A 893 30.38 -31.58 -1.75
C LYS A 893 29.48 -32.58 -2.48
N GLU A 894 29.10 -32.30 -3.73
CA GLU A 894 28.22 -33.18 -4.51
C GLU A 894 28.97 -34.32 -5.20
N ILE A 895 30.30 -34.20 -5.29
CA ILE A 895 31.20 -35.18 -5.91
C ILE A 895 32.16 -35.83 -4.90
N LEU A 896 31.95 -35.57 -3.60
CA LEU A 896 32.74 -36.12 -2.50
C LEU A 896 32.12 -37.43 -2.00
N SER A 897 32.95 -38.46 -1.87
CA SER A 897 32.64 -39.63 -1.02
C SER A 897 33.00 -39.32 0.43
N GLU A 898 34.26 -38.94 0.68
CA GLU A 898 34.75 -38.57 2.01
C GLU A 898 35.76 -37.42 1.95
N ILE A 899 35.90 -36.67 3.05
CA ILE A 899 36.94 -35.66 3.22
C ILE A 899 37.57 -35.77 4.61
N ASN A 900 38.79 -36.27 4.63
CA ASN A 900 39.55 -36.58 5.83
C ASN A 900 40.61 -35.51 6.10
N ILE A 901 40.81 -35.17 7.37
CA ILE A 901 41.87 -34.26 7.80
C ILE A 901 42.95 -35.12 8.45
N ASP A 902 44.15 -35.11 7.88
CA ASP A 902 45.33 -35.67 8.50
C ASP A 902 46.07 -34.57 9.26
N PHE A 903 45.89 -34.58 10.58
CA PHE A 903 46.54 -33.64 11.50
C PHE A 903 48.05 -33.89 11.66
N GLY A 904 48.52 -35.12 11.42
CA GLY A 904 49.94 -35.48 11.60
C GLY A 904 50.81 -34.92 10.48
N ASN A 905 50.28 -34.86 9.27
CA ASN A 905 51.01 -34.39 8.08
C ASN A 905 50.52 -33.04 7.53
N ASN A 906 49.61 -32.34 8.23
CA ASN A 906 48.98 -31.10 7.77
C ASN A 906 48.36 -31.19 6.37
N LYS A 907 47.62 -32.28 6.11
CA LYS A 907 47.01 -32.57 4.81
C LYS A 907 45.50 -32.70 4.93
N ILE A 908 44.79 -32.29 3.87
CA ILE A 908 43.38 -32.63 3.68
C ILE A 908 43.29 -33.60 2.52
N GLU A 909 42.72 -34.77 2.77
CA GLU A 909 42.49 -35.81 1.77
C GLU A 909 41.03 -35.79 1.34
N ILE A 910 40.82 -35.74 0.04
CA ILE A 910 39.52 -35.63 -0.60
C ILE A 910 39.34 -36.87 -1.47
N GLU A 911 38.33 -37.68 -1.19
CA GLU A 911 37.98 -38.86 -1.99
C GLU A 911 36.76 -38.55 -2.85
N LEU A 912 36.88 -38.74 -4.16
CA LEU A 912 35.85 -38.40 -5.14
C LEU A 912 34.97 -39.60 -5.50
N ASP A 913 33.66 -39.37 -5.64
CA ASP A 913 32.70 -40.40 -6.06
C ASP A 913 32.72 -40.61 -7.59
N SER A 914 33.01 -41.84 -8.01
CA SER A 914 33.01 -42.27 -9.41
C SER A 914 31.66 -42.13 -10.13
N LYS A 915 30.53 -42.32 -9.43
CA LYS A 915 29.18 -42.20 -10.01
C LYS A 915 28.82 -40.72 -10.19
N ALA A 916 29.08 -39.90 -9.17
CA ALA A 916 28.84 -38.45 -9.23
C ALA A 916 29.71 -37.76 -10.29
N LEU A 917 30.98 -38.16 -10.44
CA LEU A 917 31.88 -37.63 -11.48
C LEU A 917 31.40 -37.96 -12.90
N LYS A 918 30.91 -39.19 -13.13
CA LYS A 918 30.33 -39.59 -14.42
C LYS A 918 29.05 -38.82 -14.72
N GLY A 919 28.18 -38.61 -13.74
CA GLY A 919 26.96 -37.82 -13.88
C GLY A 919 27.20 -36.31 -14.08
N ALA A 920 28.37 -35.79 -13.70
CA ALA A 920 28.74 -34.40 -13.89
C ALA A 920 29.62 -34.15 -15.14
N HIS A 921 29.99 -35.20 -15.90
CA HIS A 921 30.90 -35.15 -17.05
C HIS A 921 32.25 -34.48 -16.76
N ILE A 922 32.85 -34.76 -15.59
CA ILE A 922 34.12 -34.18 -15.16
C ILE A 922 35.15 -35.29 -14.88
N GLY A 923 36.39 -35.09 -15.36
CA GLY A 923 37.53 -35.93 -15.00
C GLY A 923 38.19 -35.48 -13.68
N PRO A 924 38.79 -36.39 -12.89
CA PRO A 924 39.45 -36.05 -11.61
C PRO A 924 40.54 -34.98 -11.75
N GLN A 925 41.25 -34.97 -12.88
CA GLN A 925 42.28 -33.97 -13.21
C GLN A 925 41.73 -32.54 -13.19
N LYS A 926 40.56 -32.32 -13.80
CA LYS A 926 39.92 -31.01 -13.91
C LYS A 926 39.48 -30.46 -12.54
N VAL A 927 39.20 -31.34 -11.58
CA VAL A 927 38.89 -30.98 -10.19
C VAL A 927 40.15 -30.49 -9.48
N ALA A 928 41.28 -31.19 -9.67
CA ALA A 928 42.57 -30.82 -9.11
C ALA A 928 43.09 -29.48 -9.69
N ASP A 929 42.93 -29.27 -11.00
CA ASP A 929 43.34 -28.02 -11.68
C ASP A 929 42.57 -26.81 -11.10
N LYS A 930 41.25 -26.92 -10.93
CA LYS A 930 40.45 -25.83 -10.34
C LYS A 930 40.75 -25.55 -8.88
N LEU A 931 41.14 -26.55 -8.11
CA LEU A 931 41.61 -26.35 -6.73
C LEU A 931 42.95 -25.61 -6.73
N THR A 932 43.81 -25.90 -7.71
CA THR A 932 45.09 -25.23 -7.93
C THR A 932 44.93 -23.77 -8.36
N ASP A 933 43.98 -23.48 -9.28
CA ASP A 933 43.61 -22.12 -9.70
C ASP A 933 43.11 -21.26 -8.52
N LYS A 934 42.49 -21.89 -7.52
CA LYS A 934 42.04 -21.24 -6.27
C LYS A 934 43.15 -21.14 -5.21
N LYS A 935 44.41 -21.32 -5.59
CA LYS A 935 45.63 -21.20 -4.78
C LYS A 935 45.86 -22.31 -3.75
N PHE A 936 45.25 -23.49 -3.91
CA PHE A 936 45.55 -24.66 -3.08
C PHE A 936 46.57 -25.57 -3.76
N LYS A 937 47.60 -26.05 -3.04
CA LYS A 937 48.52 -27.06 -3.57
C LYS A 937 47.84 -28.44 -3.54
N ALA A 938 47.11 -28.77 -4.60
CA ALA A 938 46.38 -30.02 -4.76
C ALA A 938 47.17 -31.01 -5.64
N THR A 939 47.44 -32.22 -5.14
CA THR A 939 48.06 -33.31 -5.90
C THR A 939 47.06 -34.45 -6.09
N LEU A 940 46.96 -34.98 -7.31
CA LEU A 940 46.06 -36.08 -7.66
C LEU A 940 46.77 -37.43 -7.48
N SER A 941 46.14 -38.36 -6.78
CA SER A 941 46.55 -39.77 -6.65
C SER A 941 45.33 -40.67 -6.91
N GLY A 942 45.12 -41.04 -8.18
CA GLY A 942 43.94 -41.81 -8.59
C GLY A 942 42.63 -41.02 -8.41
N MET A 943 41.76 -41.47 -7.51
CA MET A 943 40.50 -40.78 -7.16
C MET A 943 40.62 -39.92 -5.89
N ARG A 944 41.82 -39.81 -5.32
CA ARG A 944 42.11 -39.00 -4.13
C ARG A 944 42.85 -37.74 -4.50
N ILE A 945 42.40 -36.61 -3.98
CA ILE A 945 43.08 -35.32 -4.07
C ILE A 945 43.65 -34.99 -2.70
N VAL A 946 44.96 -34.75 -2.63
CA VAL A 946 45.65 -34.36 -1.40
C VAL A 946 45.96 -32.88 -1.46
N ILE A 947 45.51 -32.11 -0.48
CA ILE A 947 45.81 -30.68 -0.34
C ILE A 947 46.82 -30.50 0.79
N ALA A 948 48.03 -30.04 0.45
CA ALA A 948 49.07 -29.75 1.43
C ALA A 948 48.92 -28.31 1.96
N LEU A 949 48.92 -28.15 3.29
CA LEU A 949 48.74 -26.86 3.96
C LEU A 949 50.03 -26.44 4.70
N PRO A 950 50.62 -25.27 4.38
CA PRO A 950 51.71 -24.71 5.18
C PRO A 950 51.15 -24.04 6.45
N GLU A 951 51.47 -24.60 7.62
CA GLU A 951 51.26 -24.05 8.98
C GLU A 951 49.88 -23.42 9.27
N HIS A 952 48.84 -24.26 9.42
CA HIS A 952 47.53 -23.82 9.91
C HIS A 952 47.16 -24.51 11.23
N GLY A 953 46.57 -23.76 12.18
CA GLY A 953 46.08 -24.34 13.44
C GLY A 953 44.79 -25.16 13.27
N PHE A 954 44.47 -26.05 14.23
CA PHE A 954 43.31 -26.97 14.17
C PHE A 954 41.98 -26.31 13.74
N LYS A 955 41.66 -25.14 14.31
CA LYS A 955 40.43 -24.39 14.01
C LYS A 955 40.40 -23.84 12.58
N GLU A 956 41.56 -23.53 12.00
CA GLU A 956 41.68 -23.04 10.64
C GLU A 956 41.51 -24.18 9.64
N MET A 957 42.04 -25.37 9.93
CA MET A 957 41.84 -26.57 9.08
C MET A 957 40.37 -26.99 9.00
N TYR A 958 39.62 -26.96 10.11
CA TYR A 958 38.17 -27.23 10.09
C TYR A 958 37.41 -26.17 9.27
N LYS A 959 37.74 -24.88 9.43
CA LYS A 959 37.16 -23.81 8.61
C LYS A 959 37.51 -23.99 7.13
N LEU A 960 38.70 -24.50 6.82
CA LEU A 960 39.14 -24.75 5.46
C LEU A 960 38.41 -25.94 4.85
N LYS A 961 38.21 -27.04 5.59
CA LYS A 961 37.40 -28.20 5.19
C LYS A 961 35.99 -27.77 4.79
N GLU A 962 35.33 -26.94 5.61
CA GLU A 962 33.99 -26.43 5.27
C GLU A 962 34.02 -25.47 4.08
N LYS A 963 35.06 -24.64 3.92
CA LYS A 963 35.24 -23.80 2.73
C LYS A 963 35.47 -24.61 1.46
N LEU A 964 36.25 -25.70 1.53
CA LEU A 964 36.56 -26.58 0.40
C LEU A 964 35.29 -27.24 -0.15
N LYS A 965 34.39 -27.71 0.73
CA LYS A 965 33.09 -28.31 0.34
C LYS A 965 32.22 -27.38 -0.52
N GLU A 966 32.28 -26.07 -0.30
CA GLU A 966 31.48 -25.07 -1.01
C GLU A 966 32.15 -24.53 -2.28
N ILE A 967 33.33 -25.04 -2.65
CA ILE A 967 34.01 -24.65 -3.90
C ILE A 967 33.24 -25.19 -5.11
N VAL A 968 32.92 -24.30 -6.05
CA VAL A 968 32.40 -24.67 -7.37
C VAL A 968 33.50 -25.27 -8.24
N VAL A 969 33.25 -26.49 -8.71
CA VAL A 969 34.16 -27.33 -9.51
C VAL A 969 33.74 -27.37 -10.97
N SER A 970 32.46 -27.22 -11.30
CA SER A 970 31.99 -27.09 -12.69
C SER A 970 30.67 -26.34 -12.74
N GLY A 971 30.31 -25.89 -13.94
CA GLY A 971 29.10 -25.11 -14.17
C GLY A 971 29.22 -23.65 -13.79
N ILE A 972 28.08 -22.97 -13.94
CA ILE A 972 27.92 -21.53 -13.74
C ILE A 972 27.68 -21.27 -12.26
N LYS A 973 28.41 -20.31 -11.70
CA LYS A 973 28.24 -19.97 -10.28
C LYS A 973 26.89 -19.33 -10.05
N GLY A 974 26.14 -19.81 -9.05
CA GLY A 974 24.83 -19.27 -8.68
C GLY A 974 23.67 -19.99 -9.34
N VAL A 975 23.89 -21.12 -10.03
CA VAL A 975 22.87 -21.94 -10.69
C VAL A 975 22.83 -23.36 -10.09
N PRO A 976 22.27 -23.54 -8.88
CA PRO A 976 22.25 -24.84 -8.20
C PRO A 976 21.43 -25.94 -8.89
N GLN A 977 20.36 -25.60 -9.59
CA GLN A 977 19.49 -26.60 -10.23
C GLN A 977 19.10 -26.20 -11.65
N VAL A 978 18.95 -27.21 -12.50
CA VAL A 978 18.52 -27.06 -13.90
C VAL A 978 17.49 -28.14 -14.23
N VAL A 979 16.50 -27.79 -15.04
CA VAL A 979 15.47 -28.71 -15.52
C VAL A 979 15.27 -28.47 -17.02
N VAL A 980 15.35 -29.54 -17.81
CA VAL A 980 15.01 -29.48 -19.24
C VAL A 980 13.51 -29.72 -19.37
N SER A 981 12.83 -28.78 -20.02
CA SER A 981 11.39 -28.83 -20.26
C SER A 981 11.10 -28.61 -21.74
N LYS A 982 10.02 -29.19 -22.25
CA LYS A 982 9.59 -28.99 -23.63
C LYS A 982 8.41 -28.00 -23.63
N LYS A 983 8.63 -26.79 -24.16
CA LYS A 983 7.58 -25.80 -24.39
C LYS A 983 7.25 -25.80 -25.89
N ASP A 984 6.01 -26.11 -26.22
CA ASP A 984 5.51 -26.28 -27.59
C ASP A 984 6.36 -27.29 -28.42
N ARG A 985 7.25 -26.77 -29.28
CA ARG A 985 8.13 -27.54 -30.17
C ARG A 985 9.62 -27.36 -29.87
N GLU A 986 9.99 -26.57 -28.86
CA GLU A 986 11.39 -26.30 -28.50
C GLU A 986 11.72 -26.85 -27.09
N TYR A 987 12.93 -27.35 -26.92
CA TYR A 987 13.49 -27.72 -25.62
C TYR A 987 14.08 -26.47 -24.95
N VAL A 988 13.63 -26.19 -23.74
CA VAL A 988 14.02 -25.03 -22.92
C VAL A 988 14.67 -25.53 -21.64
N ILE A 989 15.77 -24.91 -21.24
CA ILE A 989 16.43 -25.18 -19.96
C ILE A 989 15.96 -24.13 -18.96
N LEU A 990 15.32 -24.58 -17.88
CA LEU A 990 14.90 -23.75 -16.76
C LEU A 990 15.93 -23.87 -15.64
N THR A 991 16.39 -22.76 -15.09
CA THR A 991 17.37 -22.75 -14.00
C THR A 991 16.76 -22.24 -12.70
N SER A 992 17.21 -22.80 -11.57
CA SER A 992 17.06 -22.20 -10.24
C SER A 992 18.39 -21.51 -9.94
N GLY A 993 18.40 -20.18 -9.92
CA GLY A 993 19.60 -19.36 -10.01
C GLY A 993 19.64 -18.47 -11.24
N SER A 994 20.31 -17.31 -11.12
CA SER A 994 20.57 -16.38 -12.22
C SER A 994 22.04 -16.00 -12.24
N ASN A 995 22.63 -16.10 -13.43
CA ASN A 995 23.92 -15.52 -13.78
C ASN A 995 23.94 -15.41 -15.31
N LEU A 996 23.32 -14.34 -15.81
CA LEU A 996 23.09 -14.17 -17.23
C LEU A 996 24.41 -14.00 -18.01
N MET A 997 25.43 -13.39 -17.40
CA MET A 997 26.73 -13.13 -18.04
C MET A 997 27.43 -14.42 -18.46
N GLU A 998 27.65 -15.34 -17.52
CA GLU A 998 28.31 -16.64 -17.80
C GLU A 998 27.43 -17.52 -18.72
N THR A 999 26.11 -17.37 -18.65
CA THR A 999 25.18 -18.18 -19.44
C THR A 999 25.24 -17.82 -20.92
N LEU A 1000 25.35 -16.54 -21.28
CA LEU A 1000 25.44 -16.08 -22.67
C LEU A 1000 26.75 -16.51 -23.37
N GLU A 1001 27.79 -16.84 -22.60
CA GLU A 1001 29.07 -17.35 -23.11
C GLU A 1001 29.02 -18.83 -23.52
N VAL A 1002 28.03 -19.60 -23.03
CA VAL A 1002 27.91 -21.03 -23.31
C VAL A 1002 27.51 -21.26 -24.78
N LYS A 1003 28.24 -22.15 -25.47
CA LYS A 1003 27.98 -22.51 -26.88
C LYS A 1003 26.74 -23.41 -27.00
N GLY A 1004 25.91 -23.14 -28.01
CA GLY A 1004 24.70 -23.91 -28.34
C GLY A 1004 23.40 -23.35 -27.74
N ILE A 1005 23.49 -22.21 -27.05
CA ILE A 1005 22.36 -21.45 -26.52
C ILE A 1005 22.00 -20.32 -27.49
N ASN A 1006 20.71 -20.14 -27.71
CA ASN A 1006 20.20 -19.02 -28.47
C ASN A 1006 20.20 -17.75 -27.60
N ARG A 1007 21.21 -16.89 -27.84
CA ARG A 1007 21.44 -15.65 -27.09
C ARG A 1007 20.28 -14.66 -27.15
N ASP A 1008 19.52 -14.65 -28.25
CA ASP A 1008 18.41 -13.72 -28.45
C ASP A 1008 17.15 -14.11 -27.69
N LYS A 1009 17.11 -15.34 -27.15
CA LYS A 1009 15.95 -15.91 -26.45
C LYS A 1009 16.26 -16.28 -24.99
N VAL A 1010 17.31 -15.74 -24.37
CA VAL A 1010 17.58 -16.01 -22.94
C VAL A 1010 16.83 -15.00 -22.06
N PHE A 1011 16.07 -15.50 -21.09
CA PHE A 1011 15.32 -14.67 -20.14
C PHE A 1011 15.82 -14.89 -18.72
N SER A 1012 15.90 -13.82 -17.92
CA SER A 1012 16.13 -13.89 -16.47
C SER A 1012 15.08 -13.07 -15.74
N ASN A 1013 14.64 -13.56 -14.59
CA ASN A 1013 13.71 -12.85 -13.71
C ASN A 1013 14.42 -11.91 -12.70
N ASP A 1014 15.76 -11.84 -12.75
CA ASP A 1014 16.56 -10.91 -11.94
C ASP A 1014 16.76 -9.59 -12.69
N ILE A 1015 16.06 -8.55 -12.20
CA ILE A 1015 16.02 -7.23 -12.82
C ILE A 1015 17.41 -6.56 -12.80
N HIS A 1016 18.21 -6.78 -11.76
CA HIS A 1016 19.52 -6.12 -11.64
C HIS A 1016 20.56 -6.80 -12.53
N ASP A 1017 20.53 -8.14 -12.63
CA ASP A 1017 21.37 -8.92 -13.55
C ASP A 1017 21.11 -8.48 -15.01
N VAL A 1018 19.82 -8.41 -15.40
CA VAL A 1018 19.41 -7.92 -16.72
C VAL A 1018 19.86 -6.48 -16.96
N LYS A 1019 19.71 -5.58 -15.99
CA LYS A 1019 20.11 -4.18 -16.12
C LYS A 1019 21.62 -4.02 -16.31
N GLU A 1020 22.44 -4.80 -15.61
CA GLU A 1020 23.90 -4.72 -15.70
C GLU A 1020 24.42 -5.22 -17.06
N ILE A 1021 23.76 -6.21 -17.67
CA ILE A 1021 24.23 -6.86 -18.91
C ILE A 1021 23.53 -6.29 -20.16
N LEU A 1022 22.19 -6.21 -20.15
CA LEU A 1022 21.37 -5.82 -21.31
C LEU A 1022 20.92 -4.36 -21.27
N GLY A 1023 21.11 -3.66 -20.14
CA GLY A 1023 20.78 -2.25 -19.99
C GLY A 1023 19.38 -1.97 -19.41
N ILE A 1024 19.06 -0.68 -19.27
CA ILE A 1024 17.89 -0.22 -18.52
C ILE A 1024 16.55 -0.51 -19.22
N GLU A 1025 16.49 -0.44 -20.55
CA GLU A 1025 15.27 -0.75 -21.32
C GLU A 1025 14.90 -2.24 -21.27
N ALA A 1026 15.91 -3.12 -21.32
CA ALA A 1026 15.69 -4.55 -21.11
C ALA A 1026 15.14 -4.81 -19.70
N ALA A 1027 15.70 -4.16 -18.68
CA ALA A 1027 15.23 -4.27 -17.30
C ALA A 1027 13.79 -3.74 -17.13
N ARG A 1028 13.44 -2.64 -17.80
CA ARG A 1028 12.07 -2.09 -17.86
C ARG A 1028 11.10 -3.13 -18.43
N GLN A 1029 11.43 -3.75 -19.56
CA GLN A 1029 10.58 -4.79 -20.16
C GLN A 1029 10.47 -6.03 -19.26
N THR A 1030 11.55 -6.45 -18.60
CA THR A 1030 11.54 -7.55 -17.62
C THR A 1030 10.58 -7.26 -16.46
N ILE A 1031 10.56 -6.02 -15.94
CA ILE A 1031 9.61 -5.62 -14.88
C ILE A 1031 8.15 -5.79 -15.37
N ILE A 1032 7.84 -5.32 -16.58
CA ILE A 1032 6.48 -5.42 -17.15
C ILE A 1032 6.06 -6.89 -17.29
N ASN A 1033 6.93 -7.72 -17.88
CA ASN A 1033 6.65 -9.13 -18.11
C ASN A 1033 6.47 -9.90 -16.80
N GLU A 1034 7.34 -9.67 -15.81
CA GLU A 1034 7.26 -10.33 -14.51
C GLU A 1034 6.00 -9.94 -13.74
N ILE A 1035 5.62 -8.66 -13.74
CA ILE A 1035 4.39 -8.20 -13.11
C ILE A 1035 3.18 -8.83 -13.80
N LYS A 1036 3.15 -8.81 -15.13
CA LYS A 1036 2.06 -9.41 -15.93
C LYS A 1036 1.90 -10.89 -15.62
N ASN A 1037 2.99 -11.65 -15.62
CA ASN A 1037 3.00 -13.08 -15.28
C ASN A 1037 2.42 -13.34 -13.87
N VAL A 1038 2.79 -12.53 -12.89
CA VAL A 1038 2.28 -12.66 -11.50
C VAL A 1038 0.78 -12.38 -11.41
N ILE A 1039 0.26 -11.45 -12.21
CA ILE A 1039 -1.17 -11.08 -12.23
C ILE A 1039 -1.99 -12.15 -12.96
N GLU A 1040 -1.58 -12.56 -14.16
CA GLU A 1040 -2.29 -13.55 -14.99
C GLU A 1040 -2.32 -14.93 -14.34
N THR A 1041 -1.25 -15.34 -13.65
CA THR A 1041 -1.22 -16.62 -12.91
C THR A 1041 -2.24 -16.68 -11.76
N GLN A 1042 -2.74 -15.54 -11.29
CA GLN A 1042 -3.79 -15.44 -10.28
C GLN A 1042 -5.20 -15.28 -10.88
N GLY A 1043 -5.32 -15.35 -12.21
CA GLY A 1043 -6.57 -15.11 -12.93
C GLY A 1043 -7.09 -13.69 -12.77
N LEU A 1044 -6.19 -12.74 -12.52
CA LEU A 1044 -6.49 -11.31 -12.43
C LEU A 1044 -6.03 -10.63 -13.72
N ASP A 1045 -6.57 -9.45 -13.98
CA ASP A 1045 -6.21 -8.63 -15.13
C ASP A 1045 -6.02 -7.17 -14.72
N ILE A 1046 -4.92 -6.59 -15.20
CA ILE A 1046 -4.61 -5.16 -15.11
C ILE A 1046 -4.14 -4.73 -16.48
N ASN A 1047 -4.69 -3.61 -16.98
CA ASN A 1047 -4.32 -3.09 -18.28
C ASN A 1047 -2.80 -2.81 -18.36
N LYS A 1048 -2.18 -3.16 -19.50
CA LYS A 1048 -0.74 -2.97 -19.76
C LYS A 1048 -0.25 -1.56 -19.44
N ARG A 1049 -1.06 -0.51 -19.67
CA ARG A 1049 -0.67 0.90 -19.45
C ARG A 1049 -0.27 1.18 -18.00
N HIS A 1050 -0.97 0.56 -17.04
CA HIS A 1050 -0.61 0.66 -15.62
C HIS A 1050 0.72 -0.05 -15.32
N LEU A 1051 0.96 -1.20 -15.94
CA LEU A 1051 2.21 -1.94 -15.80
C LEU A 1051 3.39 -1.13 -16.34
N THR A 1052 3.23 -0.56 -17.54
CA THR A 1052 4.23 0.31 -18.17
C THR A 1052 4.51 1.53 -17.31
N LEU A 1053 3.49 2.22 -16.79
CA LEU A 1053 3.70 3.42 -15.97
C LEU A 1053 4.52 3.12 -14.71
N VAL A 1054 4.29 1.99 -14.04
CA VAL A 1054 5.10 1.58 -12.87
C VAL A 1054 6.54 1.28 -13.28
N ALA A 1055 6.74 0.52 -14.37
CA ALA A 1055 8.08 0.20 -14.87
C ALA A 1055 8.86 1.46 -15.27
N ASP A 1056 8.21 2.43 -15.92
CA ASP A 1056 8.83 3.69 -16.33
C ASP A 1056 9.15 4.58 -15.12
N ALA A 1057 8.26 4.64 -14.12
CA ALA A 1057 8.53 5.33 -12.86
C ALA A 1057 9.74 4.72 -12.12
N MET A 1058 9.94 3.39 -12.22
CA MET A 1058 11.07 2.69 -11.62
C MET A 1058 12.39 2.88 -12.39
N THR A 1059 12.35 3.21 -13.68
CA THR A 1059 13.54 3.18 -14.57
C THR A 1059 13.93 4.54 -15.17
N SER A 1060 13.02 5.53 -15.17
CA SER A 1060 13.20 6.89 -15.74
C SER A 1060 14.48 7.62 -15.32
N SER A 1061 15.00 7.32 -14.12
CA SER A 1061 16.24 7.93 -13.62
C SER A 1061 17.55 7.32 -14.17
N GLY A 1062 17.47 6.34 -15.08
CA GLY A 1062 18.62 5.56 -15.57
C GLY A 1062 19.13 4.49 -14.59
N THR A 1063 18.45 4.33 -13.45
CA THR A 1063 18.71 3.28 -12.47
C THR A 1063 17.40 2.66 -12.02
N VAL A 1064 17.41 1.35 -11.74
CA VAL A 1064 16.23 0.65 -11.22
C VAL A 1064 16.01 1.04 -9.76
N LYS A 1065 14.93 1.78 -9.51
CA LYS A 1065 14.53 2.25 -8.19
C LYS A 1065 13.25 1.57 -7.75
N GLY A 1066 13.30 0.86 -6.62
CA GLY A 1066 12.11 0.27 -6.03
C GLY A 1066 11.12 1.31 -5.48
N VAL A 1067 9.87 0.91 -5.33
CA VAL A 1067 8.76 1.67 -4.69
C VAL A 1067 8.92 1.67 -3.16
N THR A 1068 10.13 1.86 -2.66
CA THR A 1068 10.48 1.82 -1.23
C THR A 1068 10.80 3.21 -0.70
N ARG A 1069 10.94 3.33 0.62
CA ARG A 1069 11.42 4.56 1.27
C ARG A 1069 12.79 5.04 0.77
N MET A 1070 13.63 4.14 0.23
CA MET A 1070 14.99 4.42 -0.26
C MET A 1070 15.07 4.54 -1.79
N GLY A 1071 13.99 4.24 -2.50
CA GLY A 1071 13.91 4.37 -3.96
C GLY A 1071 13.14 5.63 -4.36
N ILE A 1072 12.08 5.47 -5.14
CA ILE A 1072 11.32 6.58 -5.77
C ILE A 1072 10.92 7.68 -4.77
N ILE A 1073 10.52 7.29 -3.55
CA ILE A 1073 10.08 8.25 -2.53
C ILE A 1073 11.21 9.19 -2.09
N THR A 1074 12.48 8.74 -2.09
CA THR A 1074 13.62 9.60 -1.69
C THR A 1074 13.86 10.74 -2.67
N ASP A 1075 13.59 10.51 -3.97
CA ASP A 1075 13.85 11.47 -5.04
C ASP A 1075 12.78 12.54 -5.16
N LYS A 1076 11.64 12.38 -4.47
CA LYS A 1076 10.62 13.43 -4.43
C LYS A 1076 11.22 14.75 -3.98
N ALA A 1077 10.95 15.79 -4.76
CA ALA A 1077 11.41 17.14 -4.46
C ALA A 1077 10.86 17.61 -3.10
N SER A 1078 9.56 17.42 -2.87
CA SER A 1078 8.88 17.82 -1.65
C SER A 1078 9.39 17.07 -0.41
N ILE A 1079 9.70 17.84 0.62
CA ILE A 1079 10.11 17.35 1.95
C ILE A 1079 8.88 16.92 2.73
N LEU A 1080 7.77 17.66 2.60
CA LEU A 1080 6.51 17.34 3.26
C LEU A 1080 5.91 16.03 2.74
N ALA A 1081 5.98 15.80 1.43
CA ALA A 1081 5.57 14.52 0.83
C ALA A 1081 6.40 13.35 1.37
N ARG A 1082 7.73 13.51 1.47
CA ARG A 1082 8.63 12.51 2.08
C ARG A 1082 8.36 12.29 3.56
N ALA A 1083 8.05 13.35 4.30
CA ALA A 1083 7.78 13.29 5.73
C ALA A 1083 6.50 12.52 6.06
N THR A 1084 5.48 12.60 5.21
CA THR A 1084 4.18 11.95 5.41
C THR A 1084 4.29 10.41 5.38
N PHE A 1085 5.25 9.85 4.63
CA PHE A 1085 5.32 8.41 4.43
C PHE A 1085 5.80 7.61 5.65
N GLU A 1086 6.98 7.88 6.25
CA GLU A 1086 7.58 7.06 7.34
C GLU A 1086 8.52 7.75 8.34
N THR A 1087 9.36 8.71 7.93
CA THR A 1087 10.44 9.25 8.79
C THR A 1087 10.49 10.79 8.81
N PRO A 1088 9.43 11.46 9.28
CA PRO A 1088 9.31 12.92 9.22
C PRO A 1088 10.47 13.65 9.90
N ASP A 1089 10.90 13.19 11.08
CA ASP A 1089 11.98 13.84 11.83
C ASP A 1089 13.32 13.86 11.08
N LYS A 1090 13.71 12.74 10.47
CA LYS A 1090 14.95 12.67 9.67
C LYS A 1090 14.87 13.56 8.43
N GLN A 1091 13.70 13.62 7.78
CA GLN A 1091 13.53 14.47 6.61
C GLN A 1091 13.62 15.96 6.97
N PHE A 1092 12.98 16.40 8.05
CA PHE A 1092 13.07 17.78 8.51
C PHE A 1092 14.49 18.16 8.95
N VAL A 1093 15.20 17.29 9.68
CA VAL A 1093 16.60 17.55 10.08
C VAL A 1093 17.50 17.67 8.85
N ASN A 1094 17.37 16.75 7.89
CA ASN A 1094 18.17 16.79 6.65
C ASN A 1094 17.85 18.02 5.79
N ALA A 1095 16.57 18.41 5.69
CA ALA A 1095 16.13 19.60 4.99
C ALA A 1095 16.71 20.88 5.62
N THR A 1096 16.68 20.97 6.94
CA THR A 1096 17.28 22.08 7.69
C THR A 1096 18.78 22.19 7.42
N ILE A 1097 19.52 21.07 7.51
CA ILE A 1097 20.99 21.02 7.25
C ILE A 1097 21.34 21.50 5.84
N LYS A 1098 20.57 21.07 4.83
CA LYS A 1098 20.77 21.48 3.43
C LYS A 1098 20.24 22.88 3.13
N GLY A 1099 19.36 23.42 3.98
CA GLY A 1099 18.62 24.65 3.72
C GLY A 1099 17.65 24.52 2.55
N SER A 1100 17.03 23.34 2.42
CA SER A 1100 16.09 23.06 1.35
C SER A 1100 14.80 23.86 1.53
N GLU A 1101 14.26 24.32 0.40
CA GLU A 1101 12.97 25.02 0.31
C GLU A 1101 12.00 24.11 -0.45
N ASP A 1102 10.78 23.99 0.07
CA ASP A 1102 9.71 23.20 -0.52
C ASP A 1102 8.79 24.11 -1.33
N GLU A 1103 8.67 23.89 -2.64
CA GLU A 1103 7.92 24.75 -3.58
C GLU A 1103 6.43 24.42 -3.67
N LEU A 1104 5.95 23.47 -2.87
CA LEU A 1104 4.52 23.14 -2.80
C LEU A 1104 3.91 22.66 -4.15
N LYS A 1105 4.68 21.91 -4.94
CA LYS A 1105 4.29 21.37 -6.27
C LYS A 1105 3.66 19.97 -6.25
N SER A 1106 3.80 19.23 -5.16
CA SER A 1106 3.24 17.89 -4.94
C SER A 1106 1.78 17.95 -4.47
N VAL A 1107 1.05 16.84 -4.63
CA VAL A 1107 -0.34 16.72 -4.20
C VAL A 1107 -0.49 16.79 -2.66
N ILE A 1108 0.33 16.02 -1.92
CA ILE A 1108 0.16 15.87 -0.46
C ILE A 1108 0.32 17.18 0.28
N GLU A 1109 1.31 17.99 -0.06
CA GLU A 1109 1.62 19.22 0.68
C GLU A 1109 0.55 20.29 0.55
N ASN A 1110 -0.08 20.39 -0.62
CA ASN A 1110 -1.24 21.24 -0.82
C ASN A 1110 -2.44 20.75 0.00
N ILE A 1111 -2.64 19.43 0.13
CA ILE A 1111 -3.64 18.86 1.05
C ILE A 1111 -3.33 19.23 2.51
N LEU A 1112 -2.05 19.11 2.95
CA LEU A 1112 -1.64 19.43 4.32
C LEU A 1112 -1.87 20.91 4.67
N LEU A 1113 -1.65 21.82 3.70
CA LEU A 1113 -1.81 23.26 3.85
C LEU A 1113 -3.21 23.78 3.48
N ASN A 1114 -4.13 22.87 3.09
CA ASN A 1114 -5.48 23.20 2.66
C ASN A 1114 -5.51 24.19 1.47
N GLN A 1115 -4.71 23.89 0.45
CA GLN A 1115 -4.60 24.63 -0.81
C GLN A 1115 -5.13 23.77 -1.98
N PRO A 1116 -5.55 24.39 -3.10
CA PRO A 1116 -5.88 23.66 -4.31
C PRO A 1116 -4.72 22.76 -4.75
N ILE A 1117 -5.04 21.51 -5.09
CA ILE A 1117 -4.04 20.54 -5.54
C ILE A 1117 -3.66 20.79 -7.02
N PRO A 1118 -2.39 20.67 -7.41
CA PRO A 1118 -1.94 20.93 -8.78
C PRO A 1118 -2.19 19.72 -9.72
N VAL A 1119 -3.38 19.12 -9.65
CA VAL A 1119 -3.85 17.95 -10.42
C VAL A 1119 -5.34 18.10 -10.70
N GLY A 1120 -5.83 17.56 -11.83
CA GLY A 1120 -7.25 17.56 -12.18
C GLY A 1120 -7.81 18.98 -12.32
N THR A 1121 -8.94 19.24 -11.64
CA THR A 1121 -9.67 20.53 -11.68
C THR A 1121 -8.86 21.70 -11.12
N GLY A 1122 -7.80 21.45 -10.34
CA GLY A 1122 -6.92 22.49 -9.80
C GLY A 1122 -5.81 22.97 -10.74
N LEU A 1123 -5.68 22.41 -11.95
CA LEU A 1123 -4.69 22.84 -12.95
C LEU A 1123 -5.08 24.12 -13.73
N PRO A 1124 -6.28 24.21 -14.34
CA PRO A 1124 -6.63 25.39 -15.13
C PRO A 1124 -6.87 26.61 -14.24
N GLY A 1125 -6.27 27.74 -14.60
CA GLY A 1125 -6.63 29.04 -14.04
C GLY A 1125 -7.87 29.59 -14.74
N LEU A 1126 -8.93 29.88 -13.97
CA LEU A 1126 -10.13 30.54 -14.52
C LEU A 1126 -9.91 32.06 -14.60
N LEU A 1127 -10.08 32.62 -15.81
CA LEU A 1127 -10.03 34.05 -16.04
C LEU A 1127 -11.41 34.54 -16.48
N VAL A 1128 -11.89 35.61 -15.85
CA VAL A 1128 -13.17 36.24 -16.23
C VAL A 1128 -12.88 37.34 -17.25
N LYS A 1129 -13.46 37.21 -18.46
CA LYS A 1129 -13.40 38.26 -19.48
C LYS A 1129 -14.38 39.38 -19.10
N VAL A 1130 -13.86 40.47 -18.54
CA VAL A 1130 -14.67 41.66 -18.24
C VAL A 1130 -15.01 42.37 -19.55
N THR A 1131 -16.27 42.27 -19.98
CA THR A 1131 -16.78 42.95 -21.17
C THR A 1131 -17.53 44.22 -20.74
N GLY A 1132 -16.78 45.31 -20.58
CA GLY A 1132 -17.30 46.64 -20.20
C GLY A 1132 -16.17 47.65 -20.10
N PRO A 1133 -16.45 48.98 -20.09
CA PRO A 1133 -15.42 49.98 -19.87
C PRO A 1133 -14.83 49.77 -18.48
N LEU A 1134 -13.56 49.39 -18.42
CA LEU A 1134 -12.76 49.46 -17.20
C LEU A 1134 -12.71 50.93 -16.81
N VAL A 1135 -13.59 51.37 -15.92
CA VAL A 1135 -13.48 52.69 -15.28
C VAL A 1135 -12.14 52.69 -14.57
N ARG A 1136 -11.11 53.26 -15.21
CA ARG A 1136 -9.86 53.61 -14.55
C ARG A 1136 -10.28 54.54 -13.43
N LYS A 1137 -10.15 54.09 -12.18
CA LYS A 1137 -10.27 54.97 -11.02
C LYS A 1137 -9.31 56.12 -11.24
N ASP A 1138 -9.87 57.33 -11.29
CA ASP A 1138 -9.12 58.57 -11.29
C ASP A 1138 -8.08 58.53 -10.15
N GLU A 1139 -6.81 58.57 -10.53
CA GLU A 1139 -5.72 58.99 -9.66
C GLU A 1139 -5.89 60.50 -9.42
N GLY A 1140 -6.83 60.85 -8.53
CA GLY A 1140 -7.22 62.24 -8.36
C GLY A 1140 -7.95 62.49 -7.06
N LYS A 1141 -7.19 62.50 -5.94
CA LYS A 1141 -7.22 63.54 -4.90
C LYS A 1141 -6.31 63.15 -3.74
N LYS A 1142 -5.10 63.73 -3.76
CA LYS A 1142 -4.43 64.15 -2.53
C LYS A 1142 -5.17 65.39 -2.03
N SER A 1143 -5.75 65.30 -0.84
CA SER A 1143 -5.96 66.41 0.09
C SER A 1143 -6.22 65.79 1.46
#